data_AF-A0A4R8MFG0-F1
#
_entry.id   AF-A0A4R8MFG0-F1
#
_cell.length_a   1.000
_cell.length_b   1.000
_cell.length_c   1.000
_cell.angle_alpha   90.00
_cell.angle_beta   90.00
_cell.angle_gamma   90.00
#
_symmetry.space_group_name_H-M   'P 1'
#
loop_
_entity.id
_entity.type
_entity.pdbx_description
1 polymer ?
#
loop_
_entity_poly.entity_id
_entity_poly.type
_entity_poly.pdbx_seq_one_letter_code
_entity_poly.pdbx_strand_id
1 'polypeptide(L)'
;MGMNGTKTMGTGWGALLLKVVPLCAVLILALGVFAPAAQAKSASGPAGGDGLYVVTADVVPMFGKPAAKVPQVTDLWELPDFYGVVVYGNHLRVRTITDSKLRQFAGGWYALLSPEDGEVLCYIQKKGIEKVPEHTSFEARSFTVKKDGAELRLQPGKGATARSISAGEFSLARGETVTAVGEFSEGKESWLLLEFSTDTRFGSGGVGSRYAWGKKADFGSLEGYAPDNSRIDKGLLPSKMRYSAMSSFYGDGFRGMDAPEKMTEFLPVTKDMAASLLRKGFYIDDPWPMDENALQVDDLADYYSFTTDYQADFITTDLFLHAFHLVFSRMLQKFERTFLAPALGESMKTALAALAGVEGACSSAGAGETWETARDMFSIPLALLEETPGTRTRLSKNASEEVARILAAADVTDSAVTGAKIDYTSFRPRGHYTLRPELERYFRAMSWLGSAELVLFADDGTPKPGNVAAAALVSLVLGEQEEQWNAFEAPIDFLVGASNTGGTRIYRKLAKERMGALAGAPVRLADGRVLSALADEIKKTVPGPLIQSTPGGDDGTKDFASRLPVFRMSGKRFTPDAYVMNMLTSPRVGTDANPRNLPEGTDVMAALGSRAADGLAAKNSRVKGYAEALKKLKTWMNGHLAGEESVYSLWIKAFQEGFRDSGSDQFFYKSPAWQWKKLSTCSASWAELKHDTVLYAEQSGAEMGDGGDTEAGPFAPPQPKGYVEPDPRTFDALLSAVSRLRSFIGDFGMEPDDEEFEKEGIPYASRLETLAELLSIARDIAAKETGGKPLTAEDYGNIKYLARAFNAQLLLPGEMVDDREQLKMALVTDIATDYFEGRVLHIASGRPQRIHVFVNDASGGPRVTRGFIFSYYEFVRSLEGGRMTDEEWKALVYDQARSGELKKHHPAWYEELRK
;
A
#
# COMPACT_ATOMS: atom_id res chain seq x y z
N MET A 1 37.05 -40.73 -21.39
CA MET A 1 38.51 -40.74 -21.06
C MET A 1 38.82 -39.47 -20.27
N GLY A 2 39.92 -39.45 -19.51
CA GLY A 2 40.25 -38.33 -18.62
C GLY A 2 40.83 -37.09 -19.32
N MET A 3 41.40 -36.10 -18.61
CA MET A 3 41.60 -35.99 -17.15
C MET A 3 42.11 -34.58 -16.80
N ASN A 4 41.71 -34.04 -15.63
CA ASN A 4 42.35 -32.93 -14.89
C ASN A 4 42.47 -31.55 -15.59
N GLY A 5 42.60 -30.42 -14.89
CA GLY A 5 42.45 -30.20 -13.45
C GLY A 5 43.18 -28.95 -12.93
N THR A 6 42.49 -28.16 -12.09
CA THR A 6 43.02 -27.22 -11.07
C THR A 6 44.08 -26.17 -11.43
N LYS A 7 43.80 -24.91 -11.07
CA LYS A 7 44.72 -24.14 -10.19
C LYS A 7 44.01 -23.02 -9.43
N THR A 8 44.26 -22.95 -8.13
CA THR A 8 43.80 -21.89 -7.21
C THR A 8 44.99 -21.12 -6.65
N MET A 9 44.85 -19.80 -6.53
CA MET A 9 45.68 -18.84 -5.77
C MET A 9 45.08 -17.44 -5.99
N GLY A 10 45.13 -16.49 -5.05
CA GLY A 10 45.63 -16.51 -3.67
C GLY A 10 45.54 -15.09 -3.08
N THR A 11 45.10 -14.94 -1.83
CA THR A 11 44.76 -13.64 -1.21
C THR A 11 45.98 -12.82 -0.76
N GLY A 12 45.91 -11.48 -0.84
CA GLY A 12 46.80 -10.64 -0.03
C GLY A 12 46.81 -9.12 -0.28
N TRP A 13 46.85 -8.37 0.84
CA TRP A 13 47.40 -7.01 1.03
C TRP A 13 46.67 -5.76 0.46
N GLY A 14 46.16 -4.96 1.39
CA GLY A 14 46.92 -3.75 1.80
C GLY A 14 46.38 -2.39 1.34
N ALA A 15 45.54 -1.76 2.16
CA ALA A 15 44.92 -0.46 1.93
C ALA A 15 45.87 0.75 1.73
N LEU A 16 45.45 1.69 0.88
CA LEU A 16 45.62 3.14 1.09
C LEU A 16 44.52 3.94 0.36
N LEU A 17 44.06 5.07 0.93
CA LEU A 17 43.00 5.91 0.33
C LEU A 17 43.54 6.92 -0.68
N LEU A 18 42.77 7.19 -1.75
CA LEU A 18 42.60 8.53 -2.32
C LEU A 18 41.35 8.59 -3.24
N LYS A 19 40.79 9.79 -3.43
CA LYS A 19 39.47 10.01 -4.06
C LYS A 19 39.51 10.01 -5.60
N VAL A 20 38.77 9.10 -6.24
CA VAL A 20 38.30 9.23 -7.64
C VAL A 20 36.91 8.59 -7.75
N VAL A 21 35.99 9.18 -8.53
CA VAL A 21 34.65 8.63 -8.81
C VAL A 21 34.74 7.63 -9.97
N PRO A 22 34.22 6.39 -9.85
CA PRO A 22 34.19 5.44 -10.96
C PRO A 22 32.98 5.66 -11.86
N LEU A 23 33.21 5.89 -13.16
CA LEU A 23 32.19 5.59 -14.18
C LEU A 23 32.17 4.06 -14.38
N CYS A 24 31.05 3.41 -14.07
CA CYS A 24 30.85 2.00 -14.39
C CYS A 24 30.40 1.84 -15.84
N ALA A 25 30.97 0.82 -16.51
CA ALA A 25 30.56 0.42 -17.86
C ALA A 25 29.58 -0.76 -17.79
N VAL A 26 28.53 -0.73 -18.62
CA VAL A 26 27.55 -1.83 -18.79
C VAL A 26 27.36 -2.08 -20.29
N LEU A 27 26.95 -3.30 -20.66
CA LEU A 27 26.97 -3.82 -22.04
C LEU A 27 25.94 -3.20 -22.99
N ILE A 28 26.26 -3.28 -24.28
CA ILE A 28 25.43 -2.87 -25.42
C ILE A 28 24.80 -4.11 -26.07
N LEU A 29 23.53 -4.01 -26.51
CA LEU A 29 22.93 -4.97 -27.44
C LEU A 29 22.20 -4.27 -28.60
N ALA A 30 22.76 -4.45 -29.80
CA ALA A 30 22.16 -4.32 -31.15
C ALA A 30 21.08 -3.24 -31.40
N LEU A 31 21.50 -2.08 -31.93
CA LEU A 31 20.62 -1.17 -32.69
C LEU A 31 20.56 -1.59 -34.17
N GLY A 32 19.36 -1.54 -34.76
CA GLY A 32 19.11 -1.92 -36.15
C GLY A 32 19.04 -0.73 -37.11
N VAL A 33 19.95 -0.68 -38.08
CA VAL A 33 19.88 0.03 -39.38
C VAL A 33 19.13 1.37 -39.39
N PHE A 34 19.83 2.46 -39.04
CA PHE A 34 19.37 3.80 -39.42
C PHE A 34 19.57 4.04 -40.92
N ALA A 35 18.49 4.39 -41.63
CA ALA A 35 18.58 4.77 -43.04
C ALA A 35 19.28 6.15 -43.18
N PRO A 36 20.35 6.30 -43.98
CA PRO A 36 21.05 7.57 -44.12
C PRO A 36 20.13 8.70 -44.62
N ALA A 37 20.13 9.82 -43.90
CA ALA A 37 19.19 10.92 -44.08
C ALA A 37 19.02 11.37 -45.55
N ALA A 38 17.77 11.35 -46.04
CA ALA A 38 17.41 11.86 -47.34
C ALA A 38 17.82 13.35 -47.44
N GLN A 39 18.67 13.68 -48.42
CA GLN A 39 19.23 15.02 -48.51
C GLN A 39 18.14 16.05 -48.86
N ALA A 40 17.72 16.84 -47.85
CA ALA A 40 16.95 18.04 -48.07
C ALA A 40 17.64 18.94 -49.11
N LYS A 41 16.91 19.32 -50.16
CA LYS A 41 17.44 20.14 -51.26
C LYS A 41 17.95 21.48 -50.73
N SER A 42 18.99 21.99 -51.41
CA SER A 42 19.77 23.18 -51.06
C SER A 42 18.99 24.35 -50.43
N ALA A 43 19.06 24.45 -49.10
CA ALA A 43 18.87 25.70 -48.39
C ALA A 43 20.22 26.45 -48.34
N SER A 44 20.22 27.74 -48.69
CA SER A 44 21.40 28.60 -48.58
C SER A 44 21.76 28.83 -47.11
N GLY A 45 23.00 28.51 -46.72
CA GLY A 45 23.46 28.67 -45.34
C GLY A 45 23.39 30.13 -44.84
N PRO A 46 22.90 30.40 -43.61
CA PRO A 46 22.90 31.75 -43.06
C PRO A 46 24.31 32.27 -42.79
N ALA A 47 24.55 33.54 -43.08
CA ALA A 47 25.72 34.26 -42.59
C ALA A 47 25.53 34.60 -41.10
N GLY A 48 25.84 33.63 -40.24
CA GLY A 48 25.77 33.76 -38.78
C GLY A 48 27.16 33.88 -38.15
N GLY A 49 27.31 34.81 -37.21
CA GLY A 49 28.41 34.85 -36.25
C GLY A 49 28.08 34.09 -34.97
N ASP A 50 28.86 34.36 -33.93
CA ASP A 50 28.75 33.76 -32.59
C ASP A 50 27.34 33.95 -31.98
N GLY A 51 26.90 33.02 -31.13
CA GLY A 51 25.65 33.14 -30.38
C GLY A 51 24.95 31.81 -30.08
N LEU A 52 23.64 31.90 -29.85
CA LEU A 52 22.77 30.75 -29.58
C LEU A 52 22.12 30.23 -30.87
N TYR A 53 22.12 28.92 -31.06
CA TYR A 53 21.57 28.22 -32.22
C TYR A 53 20.67 27.06 -31.76
N VAL A 54 19.67 26.69 -32.55
CA VAL A 54 18.77 25.55 -32.31
C VAL A 54 19.02 24.46 -33.34
N VAL A 55 19.02 23.19 -32.91
CA VAL A 55 19.13 22.03 -33.80
C VAL A 55 17.81 21.81 -34.54
N THR A 56 17.87 21.79 -35.88
CA THR A 56 16.72 21.68 -36.79
C THR A 56 16.75 20.45 -37.69
N ALA A 57 17.83 19.65 -37.63
CA ALA A 57 17.85 18.27 -38.15
C ALA A 57 17.57 17.27 -37.01
N ASP A 58 17.18 16.05 -37.34
CA ASP A 58 16.84 15.01 -36.35
C ASP A 58 18.02 14.74 -35.40
N VAL A 59 19.22 14.61 -35.98
CA VAL A 59 20.50 14.39 -35.31
C VAL A 59 21.60 15.18 -36.02
N VAL A 60 22.50 15.84 -35.26
CA VAL A 60 23.74 16.45 -35.75
C VAL A 60 24.92 15.90 -34.94
N PRO A 61 25.88 15.18 -35.57
CA PRO A 61 27.06 14.69 -34.89
C PRO A 61 28.01 15.80 -34.41
N MET A 62 28.55 15.61 -33.22
CA MET A 62 29.63 16.38 -32.62
C MET A 62 30.98 15.70 -32.84
N PHE A 63 32.05 16.47 -32.97
CA PHE A 63 33.40 15.97 -33.23
C PHE A 63 34.44 16.65 -32.34
N GLY A 64 35.39 15.91 -31.80
CA GLY A 64 36.52 16.46 -31.03
C GLY A 64 37.45 17.34 -31.87
N LYS A 65 37.43 17.18 -33.20
CA LYS A 65 38.13 18.05 -34.16
C LYS A 65 37.28 18.25 -35.43
N PRO A 66 37.31 19.44 -36.07
CA PRO A 66 36.61 19.66 -37.33
C PRO A 66 37.36 19.00 -38.51
N ALA A 67 36.60 18.41 -39.44
CA ALA A 67 37.13 17.69 -40.59
C ALA A 67 36.80 18.36 -41.94
N ALA A 68 37.67 18.16 -42.94
CA ALA A 68 37.46 18.68 -44.30
C ALA A 68 36.31 17.96 -45.05
N LYS A 69 36.09 16.69 -44.73
CA LYS A 69 34.98 15.87 -45.23
C LYS A 69 34.61 14.87 -44.14
N VAL A 70 33.34 14.83 -43.75
CA VAL A 70 32.79 13.79 -42.87
C VAL A 70 32.36 12.61 -43.75
N PRO A 71 32.72 11.35 -43.43
CA PRO A 71 32.26 10.19 -44.18
C PRO A 71 30.76 9.95 -43.98
N GLN A 72 30.11 9.29 -44.93
CA GLN A 72 28.82 8.66 -44.68
C GLN A 72 29.07 7.27 -44.11
N VAL A 73 28.37 6.95 -43.04
CA VAL A 73 28.50 5.73 -42.23
C VAL A 73 27.11 5.21 -41.90
N THR A 74 27.01 3.94 -41.49
CA THR A 74 25.75 3.31 -41.09
C THR A 74 25.51 3.41 -39.59
N ASP A 75 26.57 3.50 -38.80
CA ASP A 75 26.52 3.83 -37.37
C ASP A 75 27.38 5.08 -37.11
N LEU A 76 26.88 6.01 -36.28
CA LEU A 76 27.59 7.24 -35.93
C LEU A 76 28.86 6.97 -35.12
N TRP A 77 28.97 5.83 -34.44
CA TRP A 77 30.20 5.40 -33.78
C TRP A 77 31.36 5.07 -34.76
N GLU A 78 31.08 4.91 -36.06
CA GLU A 78 32.09 4.74 -37.11
C GLU A 78 32.73 6.08 -37.55
N LEU A 79 32.28 7.23 -37.03
CA LEU A 79 32.79 8.55 -37.40
C LEU A 79 34.18 8.85 -36.76
N PRO A 80 35.20 9.23 -37.54
CA PRO A 80 36.49 9.66 -36.99
C PRO A 80 36.36 10.94 -36.13
N ASP A 81 37.08 10.99 -35.02
CA ASP A 81 37.02 12.07 -34.01
C ASP A 81 35.58 12.32 -33.46
N PHE A 82 34.65 11.35 -33.52
CA PHE A 82 33.30 11.48 -32.95
C PHE A 82 33.32 11.79 -31.43
N TYR A 83 32.44 12.71 -31.02
CA TYR A 83 32.32 13.17 -29.63
C TYR A 83 30.92 12.93 -29.04
N GLY A 84 29.93 12.57 -29.87
CA GLY A 84 28.53 12.37 -29.48
C GLY A 84 27.57 13.05 -30.46
N VAL A 85 26.32 13.24 -30.04
CA VAL A 85 25.27 13.88 -30.85
C VAL A 85 24.57 15.01 -30.10
N VAL A 86 24.02 15.94 -30.86
CA VAL A 86 22.93 16.81 -30.43
C VAL A 86 21.74 16.60 -31.36
N VAL A 87 20.53 16.70 -30.82
CA VAL A 87 19.30 16.25 -31.49
C VAL A 87 18.28 17.38 -31.63
N TYR A 88 17.27 17.17 -32.47
CA TYR A 88 16.21 18.13 -32.77
C TYR A 88 15.70 18.86 -31.51
N GLY A 89 15.79 20.19 -31.52
CA GLY A 89 15.36 21.06 -30.42
C GLY A 89 16.38 21.33 -29.30
N ASN A 90 17.59 20.78 -29.32
CA ASN A 90 18.66 21.26 -28.43
C ASN A 90 19.03 22.72 -28.78
N HIS A 91 19.24 23.55 -27.76
CA HIS A 91 19.91 24.85 -27.90
C HIS A 91 21.42 24.70 -27.67
N LEU A 92 22.20 25.30 -28.57
CA LEU A 92 23.66 25.24 -28.63
C LEU A 92 24.24 26.66 -28.55
N ARG A 93 25.15 26.90 -27.60
CA ARG A 93 25.97 28.12 -27.60
C ARG A 93 27.23 27.84 -28.42
N VAL A 94 27.42 28.55 -29.52
CA VAL A 94 28.50 28.27 -30.49
C VAL A 94 29.30 29.53 -30.84
N ARG A 95 30.57 29.32 -31.17
CA ARG A 95 31.51 30.36 -31.58
C ARG A 95 32.14 30.03 -32.94
N THR A 96 32.46 31.07 -33.70
CA THR A 96 33.35 30.99 -34.85
C THR A 96 34.71 30.43 -34.41
N ILE A 97 35.30 29.55 -35.22
CA ILE A 97 36.59 28.92 -34.90
C ILE A 97 37.70 29.98 -34.98
N THR A 98 38.23 30.37 -33.82
CA THR A 98 39.27 31.40 -33.66
C THR A 98 40.70 30.84 -33.60
N ASP A 99 40.88 29.54 -33.32
CA ASP A 99 42.20 28.89 -33.35
C ASP A 99 42.82 28.98 -34.75
N SER A 100 44.03 29.54 -34.84
CA SER A 100 44.78 29.69 -36.08
C SER A 100 45.06 28.37 -36.79
N LYS A 101 45.16 27.26 -36.06
CA LYS A 101 45.36 25.89 -36.62
C LYS A 101 44.10 25.32 -37.26
N LEU A 102 42.92 25.71 -36.78
CA LEU A 102 41.62 25.17 -37.22
C LEU A 102 40.81 26.18 -38.05
N ARG A 103 41.29 27.42 -38.21
CA ARG A 103 40.62 28.52 -38.93
C ARG A 103 40.17 28.18 -40.36
N GLN A 104 40.86 27.24 -41.03
CA GLN A 104 40.45 26.73 -42.35
C GLN A 104 39.05 26.08 -42.36
N PHE A 105 38.58 25.58 -41.22
CA PHE A 105 37.27 24.94 -41.09
C PHE A 105 36.13 25.91 -40.74
N ALA A 106 36.45 27.16 -40.36
CA ALA A 106 35.50 28.16 -39.87
C ALA A 106 34.38 28.54 -40.87
N GLY A 107 34.53 28.18 -42.15
CA GLY A 107 33.46 28.28 -43.15
C GLY A 107 32.29 27.33 -42.86
N GLY A 108 32.58 26.04 -42.65
CA GLY A 108 31.58 24.96 -42.51
C GLY A 108 31.31 24.48 -41.08
N TRP A 109 32.10 24.91 -40.11
CA TRP A 109 32.06 24.46 -38.71
C TRP A 109 31.97 25.61 -37.71
N TYR A 110 31.44 25.33 -36.53
CA TYR A 110 31.60 26.13 -35.30
C TYR A 110 32.32 25.31 -34.22
N ALA A 111 32.86 26.02 -33.23
CA ALA A 111 33.19 25.47 -31.92
C ALA A 111 31.93 25.50 -31.03
N LEU A 112 31.58 24.37 -30.41
CA LEU A 112 30.55 24.31 -29.38
C LEU A 112 31.14 24.77 -28.04
N LEU A 113 30.43 25.65 -27.35
CA LEU A 113 30.84 26.15 -26.04
C LEU A 113 30.11 25.43 -24.92
N SER A 114 30.84 25.18 -23.84
CA SER A 114 30.32 24.75 -22.54
C SER A 114 29.28 25.76 -22.01
N PRO A 115 28.15 25.29 -21.44
CA PRO A 115 27.20 26.16 -20.75
C PRO A 115 27.74 26.79 -19.46
N GLU A 116 28.68 26.12 -18.79
CA GLU A 116 29.13 26.46 -17.42
C GLU A 116 30.25 27.51 -17.40
N ASP A 117 31.32 27.28 -18.18
CA ASP A 117 32.54 28.10 -18.21
C ASP A 117 32.77 28.81 -19.56
N GLY A 118 32.07 28.41 -20.63
CA GLY A 118 32.24 28.93 -21.98
C GLY A 118 33.47 28.41 -22.73
N GLU A 119 34.17 27.39 -22.22
CA GLU A 119 35.27 26.73 -22.95
C GLU A 119 34.78 25.93 -24.17
N VAL A 120 35.68 25.59 -25.09
CA VAL A 120 35.36 24.83 -26.31
C VAL A 120 35.33 23.34 -25.99
N LEU A 121 34.13 22.76 -25.92
CA LEU A 121 33.95 21.32 -25.70
C LEU A 121 34.33 20.50 -26.93
N CYS A 122 33.81 20.90 -28.10
CA CYS A 122 33.93 20.15 -29.34
C CYS A 122 33.58 21.04 -30.56
N TYR A 123 33.43 20.43 -31.73
CA TYR A 123 33.14 21.10 -32.99
C TYR A 123 31.90 20.49 -33.66
N ILE A 124 31.09 21.34 -34.27
CA ILE A 124 29.83 20.96 -34.92
C ILE A 124 29.73 21.57 -36.32
N GLN A 125 29.10 20.87 -37.26
CA GLN A 125 28.81 21.40 -38.59
C GLN A 125 27.73 22.49 -38.52
N LYS A 126 27.81 23.48 -39.41
CA LYS A 126 26.78 24.53 -39.54
C LYS A 126 25.48 24.06 -40.22
N LYS A 127 25.43 22.80 -40.69
CA LYS A 127 24.25 22.20 -41.32
C LYS A 127 23.42 21.47 -40.27
N GLY A 128 22.11 21.68 -40.29
CA GLY A 128 21.18 21.10 -39.31
C GLY A 128 20.99 21.92 -38.04
N ILE A 129 21.47 23.18 -38.03
CA ILE A 129 21.25 24.16 -36.96
C ILE A 129 20.84 25.52 -37.56
N GLU A 130 19.98 26.28 -36.88
CA GLU A 130 19.59 27.66 -37.22
C GLU A 130 19.89 28.61 -36.05
N LYS A 131 20.21 29.89 -36.30
CA LYS A 131 20.44 30.85 -35.19
C LYS A 131 19.12 31.12 -34.45
N VAL A 132 19.15 31.15 -33.11
CA VAL A 132 18.01 31.59 -32.30
C VAL A 132 17.91 33.12 -32.39
N PRO A 133 16.71 33.72 -32.51
CA PRO A 133 16.53 35.16 -32.49
C PRO A 133 17.03 35.80 -31.19
N GLU A 134 17.51 37.04 -31.30
CA GLU A 134 17.81 37.87 -30.14
C GLU A 134 16.50 38.20 -29.41
N HIS A 135 16.47 37.93 -28.10
CA HIS A 135 15.27 37.90 -27.29
C HIS A 135 15.58 38.38 -25.86
N THR A 136 14.57 38.79 -25.11
CA THR A 136 14.73 39.21 -23.72
C THR A 136 14.66 37.99 -22.81
N SER A 137 15.79 37.51 -22.31
CA SER A 137 15.83 36.47 -21.27
C SER A 137 15.40 37.02 -19.90
N PHE A 138 14.83 36.17 -19.06
CA PHE A 138 14.43 36.50 -17.68
C PHE A 138 14.54 35.29 -16.76
N GLU A 139 14.55 35.51 -15.43
CA GLU A 139 14.47 34.42 -14.45
C GLU A 139 13.23 33.56 -14.68
N ALA A 140 13.39 32.24 -14.52
CA ALA A 140 12.40 31.22 -14.86
C ALA A 140 11.03 31.48 -14.20
N ARG A 141 9.97 31.55 -15.01
CA ARG A 141 8.59 31.83 -14.57
C ARG A 141 7.64 30.72 -15.01
N SER A 142 6.78 30.27 -14.11
CA SER A 142 5.69 29.32 -14.43
C SER A 142 4.56 30.03 -15.17
N PHE A 143 4.07 29.41 -16.25
CA PHE A 143 2.88 29.83 -16.99
C PHE A 143 1.93 28.64 -17.18
N THR A 144 0.63 28.84 -17.00
CA THR A 144 -0.40 27.85 -17.35
C THR A 144 -0.86 28.01 -18.80
N VAL A 145 -1.11 26.89 -19.48
CA VAL A 145 -1.61 26.82 -20.86
C VAL A 145 -3.12 27.05 -20.86
N LYS A 146 -3.60 28.08 -21.57
CA LYS A 146 -5.01 28.50 -21.56
C LYS A 146 -5.84 27.87 -22.69
N LYS A 147 -5.21 27.14 -23.60
CA LYS A 147 -5.78 26.67 -24.87
C LYS A 147 -5.39 25.21 -25.13
N ASP A 148 -6.37 24.37 -25.42
CA ASP A 148 -6.14 22.99 -25.86
C ASP A 148 -5.46 22.96 -27.24
N GLY A 149 -4.33 22.24 -27.36
CA GLY A 149 -3.53 22.20 -28.57
C GLY A 149 -2.77 23.51 -28.82
N ALA A 150 -2.12 24.06 -27.79
CA ALA A 150 -1.22 25.20 -28.00
C ALA A 150 0.00 24.77 -28.82
N GLU A 151 0.25 25.50 -29.92
CA GLU A 151 1.32 25.19 -30.88
C GLU A 151 2.71 25.53 -30.33
N LEU A 152 3.67 24.65 -30.59
CA LEU A 152 5.08 24.85 -30.29
C LEU A 152 5.93 24.81 -31.57
N ARG A 153 6.98 25.63 -31.59
CA ARG A 153 7.85 25.83 -32.76
C ARG A 153 9.31 25.96 -32.34
N LEU A 154 10.25 25.46 -33.16
CA LEU A 154 11.69 25.69 -32.92
C LEU A 154 12.09 27.15 -33.18
N GLN A 155 11.30 27.88 -33.98
CA GLN A 155 11.52 29.26 -34.36
C GLN A 155 10.20 30.04 -34.30
N PRO A 156 10.18 31.28 -33.78
CA PRO A 156 8.99 32.12 -33.77
C PRO A 156 8.69 32.67 -35.17
N GLY A 157 7.51 33.27 -35.34
CA GLY A 157 7.14 33.99 -36.56
C GLY A 157 6.57 33.14 -37.70
N LYS A 158 6.62 33.68 -38.93
CA LYS A 158 5.98 33.10 -40.12
C LYS A 158 6.95 32.26 -40.97
N GLY A 159 6.90 30.94 -40.79
CA GLY A 159 7.56 29.94 -41.64
C GLY A 159 6.63 28.77 -41.99
N ALA A 160 7.10 27.87 -42.85
CA ALA A 160 6.38 26.65 -43.24
C ALA A 160 6.25 25.64 -42.08
N THR A 161 5.37 24.65 -42.24
CA THR A 161 5.09 23.58 -41.25
C THR A 161 6.34 22.87 -40.73
N ALA A 162 7.41 22.78 -41.54
CA ALA A 162 8.71 22.21 -41.18
C ALA A 162 9.45 22.88 -39.98
N ARG A 163 8.91 23.95 -39.40
CA ARG A 163 9.41 24.59 -38.15
C ARG A 163 8.49 24.42 -36.94
N SER A 164 7.36 23.73 -37.09
CA SER A 164 6.41 23.46 -35.99
C SER A 164 6.67 22.08 -35.41
N ILE A 165 6.94 22.03 -34.11
CA ILE A 165 7.02 20.77 -33.35
C ILE A 165 5.63 20.11 -33.35
N SER A 166 4.57 20.91 -33.32
CA SER A 166 3.17 20.47 -33.44
C SER A 166 2.73 20.03 -34.84
N ALA A 167 3.60 20.13 -35.86
CA ALA A 167 3.41 19.40 -37.12
C ALA A 167 4.00 17.96 -37.06
N GLY A 168 4.82 17.67 -36.05
CA GLY A 168 5.33 16.34 -35.69
C GLY A 168 4.68 15.80 -34.42
N GLU A 169 3.35 15.87 -34.35
CA GLU A 169 2.51 15.14 -33.37
C GLU A 169 2.68 15.54 -31.89
N PHE A 170 3.26 16.71 -31.57
CA PHE A 170 3.44 17.22 -30.20
C PHE A 170 2.79 18.59 -29.92
N SER A 171 1.86 18.66 -28.95
CA SER A 171 1.25 19.93 -28.52
C SER A 171 0.97 19.98 -27.01
N LEU A 172 0.58 21.15 -26.48
CA LEU A 172 0.22 21.30 -25.06
C LEU A 172 -1.30 21.31 -24.84
N ALA A 173 -1.77 20.67 -23.77
CA ALA A 173 -3.16 20.69 -23.32
C ALA A 173 -3.43 21.89 -22.38
N ARG A 174 -4.70 22.26 -22.22
CA ARG A 174 -5.10 23.30 -21.27
C ARG A 174 -4.88 22.85 -19.82
N GLY A 175 -4.40 23.77 -18.98
CA GLY A 175 -4.08 23.50 -17.58
C GLY A 175 -2.69 22.88 -17.36
N GLU A 176 -1.97 22.52 -18.42
CA GLU A 176 -0.53 22.20 -18.30
C GLU A 176 0.26 23.45 -17.91
N THR A 177 1.33 23.28 -17.15
CA THR A 177 2.18 24.38 -16.68
C THR A 177 3.59 24.25 -17.24
N VAL A 178 4.06 25.31 -17.90
CA VAL A 178 5.35 25.42 -18.58
C VAL A 178 6.25 26.41 -17.86
N THR A 179 7.57 26.18 -17.92
CA THR A 179 8.57 27.18 -17.53
C THR A 179 8.92 28.05 -18.74
N ALA A 180 8.81 29.37 -18.60
CA ALA A 180 9.35 30.33 -19.56
C ALA A 180 10.63 30.97 -19.03
N VAL A 181 11.61 31.19 -19.91
CA VAL A 181 12.93 31.79 -19.59
C VAL A 181 13.26 33.02 -20.44
N GLY A 182 12.35 33.43 -21.32
CA GLY A 182 12.51 34.65 -22.12
C GLY A 182 11.32 34.94 -23.04
N GLU A 183 11.38 36.07 -23.73
CA GLU A 183 10.36 36.48 -24.70
C GLU A 183 10.91 37.19 -25.94
N PHE A 184 10.19 37.05 -27.04
CA PHE A 184 10.47 37.65 -28.35
C PHE A 184 9.17 38.25 -28.93
N SER A 185 9.25 39.30 -29.73
CA SER A 185 8.08 39.90 -30.39
C SER A 185 8.36 40.28 -31.83
N GLU A 186 7.50 39.83 -32.75
CA GLU A 186 7.56 40.14 -34.18
C GLU A 186 6.27 40.85 -34.61
N GLY A 187 6.36 42.15 -34.86
CA GLY A 187 5.24 42.99 -35.31
C GLY A 187 4.12 43.13 -34.28
N LYS A 188 3.16 42.19 -34.29
CA LYS A 188 2.04 42.12 -33.32
C LYS A 188 1.94 40.76 -32.60
N GLU A 189 2.80 39.78 -32.92
CA GLU A 189 2.82 38.51 -32.21
C GLU A 189 3.99 38.46 -31.22
N SER A 190 3.69 38.24 -29.93
CA SER A 190 4.69 37.95 -28.89
C SER A 190 4.75 36.46 -28.61
N TRP A 191 5.95 35.97 -28.33
CA TRP A 191 6.29 34.57 -28.12
C TRP A 191 7.06 34.41 -26.81
N LEU A 192 6.78 33.35 -26.06
CA LEU A 192 7.55 32.93 -24.89
C LEU A 192 8.55 31.86 -25.32
N LEU A 193 9.79 31.97 -24.84
CA LEU A 193 10.78 30.91 -24.90
C LEU A 193 10.53 29.96 -23.73
N LEU A 194 10.00 28.79 -24.02
CA LEU A 194 9.64 27.77 -23.04
C LEU A 194 10.76 26.73 -22.94
N GLU A 195 11.07 26.32 -21.71
CA GLU A 195 12.08 25.31 -21.40
C GLU A 195 11.44 23.94 -21.15
N PHE A 196 12.08 22.90 -21.67
CA PHE A 196 11.65 21.50 -21.58
C PHE A 196 12.80 20.64 -21.06
N SER A 197 12.48 19.72 -20.16
CA SER A 197 13.42 18.73 -19.64
C SER A 197 13.92 17.81 -20.75
N THR A 198 15.21 17.47 -20.72
CA THR A 198 15.76 16.46 -21.63
C THR A 198 15.38 15.06 -21.14
N ASP A 199 14.79 14.27 -22.03
CA ASP A 199 14.52 12.86 -21.80
C ASP A 199 15.84 12.06 -21.75
N THR A 200 16.10 11.42 -20.61
CA THR A 200 17.34 10.66 -20.33
C THR A 200 17.25 9.18 -20.64
N ARG A 201 16.07 8.66 -21.04
CA ARG A 201 15.83 7.20 -21.22
C ARG A 201 16.55 6.60 -22.45
N PHE A 202 17.16 7.44 -23.29
CA PHE A 202 17.89 7.03 -24.50
C PHE A 202 19.41 7.19 -24.36
N GLY A 203 19.90 7.14 -23.11
CA GLY A 203 21.31 7.25 -22.75
C GLY A 203 21.75 8.66 -22.37
N SER A 204 22.91 8.76 -21.73
CA SER A 204 23.48 9.99 -21.16
C SER A 204 24.04 11.00 -22.19
N GLY A 205 23.68 10.86 -23.47
CA GLY A 205 24.22 11.62 -24.60
C GLY A 205 23.35 12.78 -25.06
N GLY A 206 23.16 13.82 -24.22
CA GLY A 206 22.35 14.99 -24.58
C GLY A 206 22.68 16.24 -23.76
N VAL A 207 23.65 17.04 -24.21
CA VAL A 207 24.07 18.26 -23.52
C VAL A 207 23.05 19.39 -23.70
N GLY A 208 22.47 19.85 -22.58
CA GLY A 208 21.64 21.07 -22.50
C GLY A 208 20.13 20.84 -22.57
N SER A 209 19.38 21.78 -21.97
CA SER A 209 17.92 21.85 -22.06
C SER A 209 17.42 21.96 -23.50
N ARG A 210 16.19 21.51 -23.73
CA ARG A 210 15.47 21.75 -25.00
C ARG A 210 14.53 22.94 -24.83
N TYR A 211 14.28 23.68 -25.90
CA TYR A 211 13.42 24.85 -25.85
C TYR A 211 12.47 24.91 -27.05
N ALA A 212 11.31 25.53 -26.85
CA ALA A 212 10.36 25.83 -27.91
C ALA A 212 9.67 27.18 -27.71
N TRP A 213 9.28 27.79 -28.82
CA TRP A 213 8.52 29.04 -28.85
C TRP A 213 7.02 28.76 -28.85
N GLY A 214 6.34 29.22 -27.79
CA GLY A 214 4.88 29.25 -27.70
C GLY A 214 4.34 30.67 -27.88
N LYS A 215 3.18 30.86 -28.51
CA LYS A 215 2.56 32.18 -28.66
C LYS A 215 2.10 32.71 -27.29
N LYS A 216 2.63 33.83 -26.81
CA LYS A 216 2.37 34.39 -25.46
C LYS A 216 0.87 34.58 -25.14
N ALA A 217 0.05 34.79 -26.16
CA ALA A 217 -1.41 34.87 -26.03
C ALA A 217 -2.07 33.57 -25.53
N ASP A 218 -1.49 32.39 -25.83
CA ASP A 218 -2.02 31.07 -25.47
C ASP A 218 -1.71 30.69 -24.00
N PHE A 219 -0.90 31.48 -23.28
CA PHE A 219 -0.42 31.21 -21.91
C PHE A 219 -0.84 32.30 -20.90
N GLY A 220 -0.92 31.97 -19.61
CA GLY A 220 -1.13 32.92 -18.51
C GLY A 220 -0.06 32.76 -17.44
N SER A 221 0.51 33.87 -16.93
CA SER A 221 1.54 33.81 -15.89
C SER A 221 0.95 33.30 -14.57
N LEU A 222 1.70 32.48 -13.84
CA LEU A 222 1.40 32.11 -12.45
C LEU A 222 2.15 32.98 -11.42
N GLU A 223 2.96 33.94 -11.88
CA GLU A 223 3.66 34.91 -11.04
C GLU A 223 2.65 35.78 -10.25
N GLY A 224 2.59 35.58 -8.93
CA GLY A 224 1.60 36.22 -8.07
C GLY A 224 0.18 35.66 -8.18
N TYR A 225 0.01 34.45 -8.75
CA TYR A 225 -1.32 33.81 -8.87
C TYR A 225 -1.88 33.41 -7.51
N ALA A 226 -3.08 33.88 -7.21
CA ALA A 226 -3.89 33.46 -6.07
C ALA A 226 -5.10 32.66 -6.58
N PRO A 227 -5.25 31.37 -6.22
CA PRO A 227 -6.36 30.55 -6.67
C PRO A 227 -7.68 30.95 -6.00
N ASP A 228 -8.76 31.09 -6.79
CA ASP A 228 -10.13 31.08 -6.25
C ASP A 228 -10.57 29.62 -6.08
N ASN A 229 -10.52 29.13 -4.84
CA ASN A 229 -11.01 27.80 -4.46
C ASN A 229 -12.41 27.83 -3.80
N SER A 230 -13.15 28.95 -3.92
CA SER A 230 -14.55 29.02 -3.46
C SER A 230 -15.51 28.26 -4.39
N ARG A 231 -15.11 28.06 -5.65
CA ARG A 231 -15.85 27.38 -6.72
C ARG A 231 -14.90 27.02 -7.85
N ILE A 232 -15.25 26.05 -8.68
CA ILE A 232 -14.55 25.81 -9.94
C ILE A 232 -15.19 26.66 -11.04
N ASP A 233 -14.43 27.58 -11.61
CA ASP A 233 -14.86 28.25 -12.85
C ASP A 233 -14.79 27.25 -14.02
N LYS A 234 -15.93 27.08 -14.71
CA LYS A 234 -16.00 26.34 -15.97
C LYS A 234 -15.07 26.92 -17.04
N GLY A 235 -14.77 28.22 -16.95
CA GLY A 235 -13.76 28.90 -17.75
C GLY A 235 -12.32 28.39 -17.55
N LEU A 236 -12.03 27.62 -16.50
CA LEU A 236 -10.70 27.03 -16.21
C LEU A 236 -10.60 25.53 -16.52
N LEU A 237 -11.71 24.80 -16.66
CA LEU A 237 -11.66 23.38 -16.99
C LEU A 237 -11.07 23.13 -18.40
N PRO A 238 -10.21 22.11 -18.59
CA PRO A 238 -9.79 21.67 -19.91
C PRO A 238 -10.95 21.00 -20.66
N SER A 239 -10.91 21.00 -22.00
CA SER A 239 -11.79 20.12 -22.79
C SER A 239 -11.14 18.75 -23.05
N LYS A 240 -9.83 18.66 -22.83
CA LYS A 240 -8.94 17.56 -23.22
C LYS A 240 -7.81 17.40 -22.19
N MET A 241 -7.47 16.17 -21.83
CA MET A 241 -6.39 15.85 -20.87
C MET A 241 -5.30 15.00 -21.55
N ARG A 242 -4.03 15.21 -21.18
CA ARG A 242 -2.92 14.38 -21.66
C ARG A 242 -3.00 12.99 -21.04
N TYR A 243 -2.79 11.99 -21.90
CA TYR A 243 -2.68 10.57 -21.56
C TYR A 243 -1.94 9.89 -22.70
N SER A 244 -1.17 8.84 -22.41
CA SER A 244 -0.64 7.92 -23.42
C SER A 244 -0.31 6.57 -22.77
N ALA A 245 -1.34 5.82 -22.39
CA ALA A 245 -1.14 4.42 -22.06
C ALA A 245 -1.16 3.62 -23.36
N MET A 246 -0.26 2.65 -23.54
CA MET A 246 -0.26 1.82 -24.74
C MET A 246 -1.55 1.00 -24.78
N SER A 247 -2.31 1.11 -25.88
CA SER A 247 -3.65 0.51 -26.01
C SER A 247 -3.66 -1.02 -25.97
N SER A 248 -2.49 -1.65 -26.09
CA SER A 248 -2.24 -3.08 -25.90
C SER A 248 -2.33 -3.56 -24.46
N PHE A 249 -2.23 -2.66 -23.46
CA PHE A 249 -2.27 -3.01 -22.03
C PHE A 249 -3.55 -2.55 -21.31
N TYR A 250 -4.37 -1.69 -21.91
CA TYR A 250 -5.50 -1.02 -21.22
C TYR A 250 -6.77 -0.85 -22.05
N GLY A 251 -7.90 -1.14 -21.41
CA GLY A 251 -9.25 -0.82 -21.89
C GLY A 251 -9.70 0.61 -21.53
N ASP A 252 -8.86 1.63 -21.72
CA ASP A 252 -9.14 3.02 -21.28
C ASP A 252 -10.26 3.74 -22.07
N GLY A 253 -10.73 3.11 -23.14
CA GLY A 253 -11.75 3.61 -24.06
C GLY A 253 -11.19 4.25 -25.34
N PHE A 254 -9.89 4.53 -25.42
CA PHE A 254 -9.23 5.16 -26.55
C PHE A 254 -8.46 4.13 -27.40
N ARG A 255 -9.11 3.67 -28.48
CA ARG A 255 -8.53 2.72 -29.45
C ARG A 255 -7.49 3.38 -30.36
N GLY A 256 -6.36 3.78 -29.80
CA GLY A 256 -5.12 3.95 -30.57
C GLY A 256 -4.72 2.62 -31.21
N MET A 257 -4.31 2.63 -32.48
CA MET A 257 -3.69 1.46 -33.13
C MET A 257 -2.21 1.37 -32.74
N ASP A 258 -1.54 0.29 -33.12
CA ASP A 258 -0.12 -0.05 -32.85
C ASP A 258 0.88 0.91 -33.56
N ALA A 259 0.80 2.19 -33.24
CA ALA A 259 1.54 3.31 -33.80
C ALA A 259 2.29 4.05 -32.69
N PRO A 260 3.38 4.79 -33.00
CA PRO A 260 4.10 5.59 -32.01
C PRO A 260 3.21 6.64 -31.33
N GLU A 261 3.50 6.94 -30.07
CA GLU A 261 2.69 7.80 -29.20
C GLU A 261 2.44 9.19 -29.79
N LYS A 262 1.17 9.50 -30.07
CA LYS A 262 0.77 10.79 -30.62
C LYS A 262 0.47 11.78 -29.52
N MET A 263 1.44 12.61 -29.16
CA MET A 263 1.34 13.66 -28.13
C MET A 263 0.46 14.87 -28.53
N THR A 264 -0.51 14.64 -29.42
CA THR A 264 -1.64 15.49 -29.85
C THR A 264 -2.99 14.80 -29.66
N GLU A 265 -3.01 13.51 -29.33
CA GLU A 265 -4.19 12.77 -28.93
C GLU A 265 -4.37 12.94 -27.41
N PHE A 266 -5.60 13.26 -27.01
CA PHE A 266 -5.94 13.71 -25.66
C PHE A 266 -7.30 13.13 -25.28
N LEU A 267 -7.42 12.57 -24.07
CA LEU A 267 -8.71 12.08 -23.57
C LEU A 267 -9.70 13.24 -23.45
N PRO A 268 -10.93 13.12 -23.99
CA PRO A 268 -11.94 14.16 -23.86
C PRO A 268 -12.45 14.21 -22.42
N VAL A 269 -12.53 15.40 -21.84
CA VAL A 269 -13.27 15.60 -20.59
C VAL A 269 -14.75 15.41 -20.92
N THR A 270 -15.33 14.29 -20.48
CA THR A 270 -16.72 13.95 -20.81
C THR A 270 -17.70 14.96 -20.19
N LYS A 271 -18.94 15.01 -20.70
CA LYS A 271 -19.96 15.91 -20.13
C LYS A 271 -20.21 15.62 -18.65
N ASP A 272 -20.19 14.34 -18.29
CA ASP A 272 -20.48 13.86 -16.94
C ASP A 272 -19.30 14.09 -16.00
N MET A 273 -18.06 13.88 -16.47
CA MET A 273 -16.83 14.27 -15.79
C MET A 273 -16.79 15.79 -15.55
N ALA A 274 -16.98 16.61 -16.58
CA ALA A 274 -17.03 18.07 -16.45
C ALA A 274 -18.12 18.53 -15.49
N ALA A 275 -19.31 17.92 -15.55
CA ALA A 275 -20.39 18.23 -14.62
C ALA A 275 -20.05 17.79 -13.17
N SER A 276 -19.35 16.68 -12.98
CA SER A 276 -18.94 16.18 -11.66
C SER A 276 -17.86 17.07 -11.05
N LEU A 277 -16.83 17.42 -11.83
CA LEU A 277 -15.79 18.38 -11.42
C LEU A 277 -16.44 19.71 -10.99
N LEU A 278 -17.36 20.27 -11.78
CA LEU A 278 -18.08 21.51 -11.40
C LEU A 278 -18.97 21.37 -10.14
N ARG A 279 -19.51 20.18 -9.84
CA ARG A 279 -20.34 19.96 -8.63
C ARG A 279 -19.51 19.79 -7.36
N LYS A 280 -18.46 18.96 -7.42
CA LYS A 280 -17.77 18.43 -6.22
C LYS A 280 -16.24 18.40 -6.30
N GLY A 281 -15.64 18.88 -7.39
CA GLY A 281 -14.19 18.95 -7.57
C GLY A 281 -13.50 17.66 -7.99
N PHE A 282 -14.21 16.53 -8.06
CA PHE A 282 -13.67 15.26 -8.52
C PHE A 282 -14.69 14.44 -9.34
N TYR A 283 -14.20 13.42 -10.05
CA TYR A 283 -14.95 12.43 -10.80
C TYR A 283 -14.28 11.07 -10.63
N ILE A 284 -15.07 9.99 -10.51
CA ILE A 284 -14.57 8.62 -10.39
C ILE A 284 -15.15 7.84 -11.57
N ASP A 285 -14.32 7.07 -12.27
CA ASP A 285 -14.76 6.26 -13.40
C ASP A 285 -15.59 5.04 -12.95
N ASP A 286 -16.36 4.45 -13.87
CA ASP A 286 -16.88 3.10 -13.64
C ASP A 286 -15.72 2.07 -13.63
N PRO A 287 -15.86 0.94 -12.89
CA PRO A 287 -14.77 -0.01 -12.71
C PRO A 287 -14.30 -0.63 -14.05
N TRP A 288 -12.98 -0.66 -14.24
CA TRP A 288 -12.32 -1.21 -15.42
C TRP A 288 -11.45 -2.44 -15.09
N PRO A 289 -11.17 -3.33 -16.05
CA PRO A 289 -10.17 -4.37 -15.91
C PRO A 289 -8.77 -3.86 -16.30
N MET A 290 -7.75 -4.27 -15.55
CA MET A 290 -6.37 -4.32 -16.03
C MET A 290 -6.24 -5.50 -17.02
N ASP A 291 -5.36 -5.42 -18.01
CA ASP A 291 -4.93 -6.62 -18.72
C ASP A 291 -4.09 -7.52 -17.78
N GLU A 292 -4.32 -8.83 -17.82
CA GLU A 292 -3.64 -9.79 -16.94
C GLU A 292 -2.11 -9.80 -17.14
N ASN A 293 -1.63 -9.38 -18.31
CA ASN A 293 -0.20 -9.29 -18.60
C ASN A 293 0.45 -8.03 -18.02
N ALA A 294 -0.31 -6.95 -17.85
CA ALA A 294 0.17 -5.73 -17.20
C ALA A 294 0.41 -5.95 -15.71
N LEU A 295 -0.42 -6.78 -15.05
CA LEU A 295 -0.34 -7.06 -13.61
C LEU A 295 0.96 -7.79 -13.21
N GLN A 296 1.98 -7.06 -12.79
CA GLN A 296 3.32 -7.57 -12.45
C GLN A 296 3.66 -7.42 -10.95
N VAL A 297 2.76 -6.76 -10.22
CA VAL A 297 3.09 -5.90 -9.08
C VAL A 297 1.97 -6.05 -8.05
N ASP A 298 0.91 -5.28 -8.27
CA ASP A 298 -0.40 -5.26 -7.65
C ASP A 298 -1.28 -4.36 -8.50
N ASP A 299 -2.60 -4.56 -8.49
CA ASP A 299 -3.53 -3.67 -9.18
C ASP A 299 -3.31 -2.18 -8.84
N LEU A 300 -3.23 -1.79 -7.56
CA LEU A 300 -3.18 -0.37 -7.19
C LEU A 300 -1.82 0.26 -7.50
N ALA A 301 -0.74 -0.43 -7.15
CA ALA A 301 0.61 -0.01 -7.47
C ALA A 301 0.84 0.01 -9.00
N ASP A 302 0.33 -0.95 -9.78
CA ASP A 302 0.47 -0.94 -11.25
C ASP A 302 -0.27 0.22 -11.92
N TYR A 303 -1.48 0.54 -11.45
CA TYR A 303 -2.20 1.70 -11.98
C TYR A 303 -1.41 3.02 -11.79
N TYR A 304 -0.54 3.09 -10.79
CA TYR A 304 0.41 4.20 -10.57
C TYR A 304 1.79 3.99 -11.25
N SER A 305 2.24 2.76 -11.46
CA SER A 305 3.55 2.47 -12.05
C SER A 305 3.57 2.74 -13.56
N PHE A 306 2.52 2.31 -14.27
CA PHE A 306 2.32 2.51 -15.72
C PHE A 306 1.84 3.92 -16.08
N THR A 307 1.99 4.91 -15.18
CA THR A 307 1.73 6.30 -15.52
C THR A 307 2.85 6.84 -16.40
N THR A 308 2.49 7.44 -17.53
CA THR A 308 3.49 8.14 -18.36
C THR A 308 4.19 9.22 -17.55
N ASP A 309 5.44 9.53 -17.92
CA ASP A 309 6.24 10.65 -17.39
C ASP A 309 5.58 12.04 -17.52
N TYR A 310 4.38 12.10 -18.08
CA TYR A 310 3.69 13.23 -18.70
C TYR A 310 2.35 13.54 -18.04
N GLN A 311 1.92 12.72 -17.09
CA GLN A 311 0.63 12.88 -16.43
C GLN A 311 0.76 13.60 -15.08
N ALA A 312 -0.19 14.48 -14.81
CA ALA A 312 -0.30 15.14 -13.51
C ALA A 312 -0.94 14.17 -12.51
N ASP A 313 -0.12 13.40 -11.80
CA ASP A 313 -0.61 12.41 -10.84
C ASP A 313 -1.14 13.04 -9.55
N PHE A 314 -2.20 12.44 -9.01
CA PHE A 314 -2.76 12.72 -7.69
C PHE A 314 -2.40 11.55 -6.79
N ILE A 315 -1.44 11.72 -5.88
CA ILE A 315 -0.98 10.64 -4.99
C ILE A 315 -1.93 10.54 -3.81
N THR A 316 -2.67 9.44 -3.69
CA THR A 316 -3.71 9.24 -2.68
C THR A 316 -3.15 8.71 -1.36
N THR A 317 -3.90 8.89 -0.27
CA THR A 317 -3.65 8.16 0.98
C THR A 317 -3.88 6.65 0.82
N ASP A 318 -4.78 6.24 -0.08
CA ASP A 318 -5.07 4.85 -0.43
C ASP A 318 -3.80 4.08 -0.83
N LEU A 319 -2.97 4.64 -1.74
CA LEU A 319 -1.72 4.00 -2.18
C LEU A 319 -0.75 3.70 -1.03
N PHE A 320 -0.67 4.59 -0.04
CA PHE A 320 0.21 4.44 1.12
C PHE A 320 -0.34 3.49 2.18
N LEU A 321 -1.65 3.52 2.40
CA LEU A 321 -2.35 2.59 3.28
C LEU A 321 -2.20 1.17 2.76
N HIS A 322 -2.39 0.99 1.44
CA HIS A 322 -2.09 -0.24 0.73
C HIS A 322 -0.62 -0.60 0.95
N ALA A 323 0.33 0.27 0.57
CA ALA A 323 1.77 0.01 0.70
C ALA A 323 2.22 -0.52 2.07
N PHE A 324 1.65 -0.02 3.18
CA PHE A 324 1.93 -0.52 4.52
C PHE A 324 1.35 -1.91 4.77
N HIS A 325 0.11 -2.12 4.32
CA HIS A 325 -0.59 -3.39 4.31
C HIS A 325 0.22 -4.48 3.59
N LEU A 326 0.87 -4.15 2.46
CA LEU A 326 1.71 -5.09 1.69
C LEU A 326 2.91 -5.59 2.49
N VAL A 327 3.68 -4.63 3.05
CA VAL A 327 4.92 -4.97 3.77
C VAL A 327 4.62 -5.72 5.07
N PHE A 328 3.54 -5.39 5.79
CA PHE A 328 3.14 -6.12 7.00
C PHE A 328 2.61 -7.53 6.67
N SER A 329 1.79 -7.72 5.62
CA SER A 329 1.17 -9.02 5.33
C SER A 329 2.23 -10.08 5.02
N ARG A 330 3.12 -9.81 4.05
CA ARG A 330 4.20 -10.75 3.68
C ARG A 330 5.19 -10.99 4.82
N MET A 331 5.47 -9.97 5.63
CA MET A 331 6.27 -10.11 6.84
C MET A 331 5.62 -11.08 7.84
N LEU A 332 4.32 -10.95 8.09
CA LEU A 332 3.60 -11.80 9.04
C LEU A 332 3.44 -13.23 8.52
N GLN A 333 3.01 -13.42 7.27
CA GLN A 333 2.99 -14.73 6.57
C GLN A 333 4.32 -15.47 6.72
N LYS A 334 5.44 -14.78 6.49
CA LYS A 334 6.79 -15.34 6.64
C LYS A 334 7.08 -15.71 8.10
N PHE A 335 6.85 -14.79 9.04
CA PHE A 335 7.11 -14.99 10.47
C PHE A 335 6.29 -16.12 11.10
N GLU A 336 5.04 -16.28 10.68
CA GLU A 336 4.19 -17.39 11.10
C GLU A 336 4.76 -18.74 10.65
N ARG A 337 5.14 -18.84 9.37
CA ARG A 337 5.77 -20.03 8.77
C ARG A 337 7.10 -20.37 9.44
N THR A 338 7.99 -19.40 9.62
CA THR A 338 9.41 -19.65 9.98
C THR A 338 9.70 -19.56 11.47
N PHE A 339 8.91 -18.84 12.26
CA PHE A 339 9.16 -18.62 13.69
C PHE A 339 8.00 -19.12 14.57
N LEU A 340 6.77 -18.61 14.39
CA LEU A 340 5.69 -18.90 15.34
C LEU A 340 5.18 -20.35 15.27
N ALA A 341 5.06 -20.94 14.08
CA ALA A 341 4.66 -22.35 13.95
C ALA A 341 5.71 -23.33 14.52
N PRO A 342 7.03 -23.18 14.25
CA PRO A 342 8.07 -23.96 14.93
C PRO A 342 8.13 -23.74 16.45
N ALA A 343 8.05 -22.49 16.92
CA ALA A 343 8.08 -22.16 18.35
C ALA A 343 6.88 -22.77 19.11
N LEU A 344 5.68 -22.70 18.50
CA LEU A 344 4.50 -23.41 19.02
C LEU A 344 4.74 -24.92 19.08
N GLY A 345 5.27 -25.51 18.01
CA GLY A 345 5.56 -26.93 17.92
C GLY A 345 6.47 -27.43 19.05
N GLU A 346 7.58 -26.74 19.33
CA GLU A 346 8.46 -27.11 20.46
C GLU A 346 7.87 -26.79 21.84
N SER A 347 7.08 -25.72 21.98
CA SER A 347 6.40 -25.42 23.23
C SER A 347 5.36 -26.48 23.60
N MET A 348 4.61 -27.00 22.62
CA MET A 348 3.64 -28.08 22.87
C MET A 348 4.33 -29.42 23.16
N LYS A 349 5.45 -29.74 22.52
CA LYS A 349 6.28 -30.92 22.87
C LYS A 349 6.83 -30.82 24.29
N THR A 350 7.36 -29.66 24.65
CA THR A 350 7.90 -29.35 25.99
C THR A 350 6.81 -29.45 27.05
N ALA A 351 5.60 -28.96 26.76
CA ALA A 351 4.44 -29.09 27.62
C ALA A 351 4.08 -30.56 27.89
N LEU A 352 3.96 -31.36 26.82
CA LEU A 352 3.60 -32.78 26.92
C LEU A 352 4.68 -33.59 27.68
N ALA A 353 5.96 -33.27 27.49
CA ALA A 353 7.05 -33.89 28.24
C ALA A 353 7.01 -33.57 29.74
N ALA A 354 6.79 -32.31 30.11
CA ALA A 354 6.64 -31.91 31.51
C ALA A 354 5.38 -32.52 32.16
N LEU A 355 4.27 -32.55 31.42
CA LEU A 355 2.99 -33.11 31.87
C LEU A 355 3.05 -34.64 32.07
N ALA A 356 3.77 -35.38 31.22
CA ALA A 356 3.99 -36.81 31.40
C ALA A 356 4.69 -37.14 32.74
N GLY A 357 5.55 -36.23 33.22
CA GLY A 357 6.22 -36.35 34.53
C GLY A 357 5.28 -36.41 35.75
N VAL A 358 4.01 -36.02 35.61
CA VAL A 358 3.02 -36.04 36.71
C VAL A 358 1.82 -36.97 36.48
N GLU A 359 1.77 -37.73 35.38
CA GLU A 359 0.62 -38.61 35.01
C GLU A 359 0.20 -39.55 36.15
N GLY A 360 1.12 -40.42 36.60
CA GLY A 360 0.85 -41.38 37.67
C GLY A 360 0.53 -40.73 39.02
N ALA A 361 1.06 -39.53 39.28
CA ALA A 361 0.77 -38.79 40.50
C ALA A 361 -0.62 -38.14 40.46
N CYS A 362 -1.03 -37.59 39.32
CA CYS A 362 -2.39 -37.07 39.10
C CYS A 362 -3.42 -38.20 39.21
N SER A 363 -3.17 -39.34 38.55
CA SER A 363 -4.02 -40.53 38.67
C SER A 363 -4.13 -41.01 40.12
N SER A 364 -3.02 -41.09 40.87
CA SER A 364 -3.01 -41.54 42.27
C SER A 364 -3.69 -40.55 43.23
N ALA A 365 -3.73 -39.26 42.89
CA ALA A 365 -4.36 -38.21 43.69
C ALA A 365 -5.86 -38.00 43.38
N GLY A 366 -6.41 -38.66 42.35
CA GLY A 366 -7.77 -38.44 41.86
C GLY A 366 -7.92 -37.28 40.87
N ALA A 367 -6.81 -36.70 40.40
CA ALA A 367 -6.77 -35.65 39.36
C ALA A 367 -6.52 -36.22 37.95
N GLY A 368 -6.96 -37.45 37.68
CA GLY A 368 -6.73 -38.16 36.40
C GLY A 368 -7.37 -37.45 35.21
N GLU A 369 -8.67 -37.16 35.29
CA GLU A 369 -9.42 -36.43 34.24
C GLU A 369 -8.81 -35.04 33.98
N THR A 370 -8.38 -34.33 35.02
CA THR A 370 -7.66 -33.06 34.93
C THR A 370 -6.39 -33.16 34.09
N TRP A 371 -5.63 -34.24 34.26
CA TRP A 371 -4.42 -34.51 33.49
C TRP A 371 -4.75 -34.87 32.03
N GLU A 372 -5.83 -35.62 31.79
CA GLU A 372 -6.29 -35.94 30.44
C GLU A 372 -6.77 -34.70 29.66
N THR A 373 -7.54 -33.80 30.28
CA THR A 373 -7.94 -32.52 29.68
C THR A 373 -6.71 -31.67 29.36
N ALA A 374 -5.76 -31.55 30.29
CA ALA A 374 -4.53 -30.78 30.05
C ALA A 374 -3.70 -31.37 28.89
N ARG A 375 -3.55 -32.71 28.83
CA ARG A 375 -2.86 -33.42 27.74
C ARG A 375 -3.53 -33.13 26.41
N ASP A 376 -4.84 -33.21 26.36
CA ASP A 376 -5.60 -33.03 25.12
C ASP A 376 -5.47 -31.59 24.61
N MET A 377 -5.55 -30.59 25.49
CA MET A 377 -5.31 -29.17 25.16
C MET A 377 -3.94 -28.89 24.53
N PHE A 378 -2.87 -29.59 24.96
CA PHE A 378 -1.52 -29.46 24.36
C PHE A 378 -1.31 -30.36 23.12
N SER A 379 -1.94 -31.53 23.04
CA SER A 379 -1.75 -32.49 21.94
C SER A 379 -2.51 -32.14 20.66
N ILE A 380 -3.70 -31.51 20.77
CA ILE A 380 -4.47 -31.04 19.61
C ILE A 380 -3.67 -30.04 18.74
N PRO A 381 -3.13 -28.92 19.27
CA PRO A 381 -2.41 -27.96 18.44
C PRO A 381 -1.11 -28.55 17.88
N LEU A 382 -0.43 -29.44 18.62
CA LEU A 382 0.75 -30.14 18.10
C LEU A 382 0.41 -31.07 16.93
N ALA A 383 -0.70 -31.83 17.03
CA ALA A 383 -1.16 -32.68 15.95
C ALA A 383 -1.63 -31.88 14.73
N LEU A 384 -2.29 -30.73 14.92
CA LEU A 384 -2.75 -29.86 13.84
C LEU A 384 -1.61 -29.25 13.01
N LEU A 385 -0.38 -29.18 13.55
CA LEU A 385 0.82 -28.78 12.81
C LEU A 385 1.39 -29.90 11.90
N GLU A 386 0.96 -31.15 12.05
CA GLU A 386 1.38 -32.28 11.21
C GLU A 386 0.64 -32.32 9.87
N GLU A 387 1.33 -32.69 8.78
CA GLU A 387 0.75 -32.94 7.44
C GLU A 387 -0.45 -33.91 7.47
N THR A 388 -0.51 -34.79 8.46
CA THR A 388 -1.66 -35.67 8.72
C THR A 388 -1.81 -35.78 10.24
N PRO A 389 -2.73 -35.01 10.85
CA PRO A 389 -2.84 -34.89 12.30
C PRO A 389 -3.00 -36.23 13.03
N GLY A 390 -2.17 -36.45 14.05
CA GLY A 390 -2.16 -37.67 14.86
C GLY A 390 -1.22 -38.77 14.36
N THR A 391 -0.34 -38.49 13.40
CA THR A 391 0.66 -39.44 12.86
C THR A 391 1.85 -39.60 13.80
N ARG A 392 2.30 -38.49 14.41
CA ARG A 392 3.44 -38.46 15.35
C ARG A 392 2.97 -38.19 16.78
N THR A 393 1.96 -37.33 16.93
CA THR A 393 1.34 -36.98 18.21
C THR A 393 0.25 -37.98 18.59
N ARG A 394 0.40 -38.63 19.75
CA ARG A 394 -0.61 -39.58 20.27
C ARG A 394 -1.82 -38.84 20.82
N LEU A 395 -2.92 -38.85 20.07
CA LEU A 395 -4.21 -38.29 20.48
C LEU A 395 -5.01 -39.26 21.38
N SER A 396 -5.86 -38.69 22.24
CA SER A 396 -6.93 -39.42 22.94
C SER A 396 -8.13 -39.65 22.02
N LYS A 397 -9.18 -40.34 22.50
CA LYS A 397 -10.47 -40.41 21.79
C LYS A 397 -11.06 -39.01 21.60
N ASN A 398 -11.13 -38.22 22.67
CA ASN A 398 -11.76 -36.90 22.66
C ASN A 398 -10.94 -35.92 21.81
N ALA A 399 -9.61 -35.95 21.90
CA ALA A 399 -8.73 -35.15 21.06
C ALA A 399 -8.79 -35.53 19.57
N SER A 400 -8.98 -36.83 19.25
CA SER A 400 -9.21 -37.27 17.86
C SER A 400 -10.55 -36.79 17.31
N GLU A 401 -11.60 -36.78 18.14
CA GLU A 401 -12.92 -36.26 17.79
C GLU A 401 -12.88 -34.73 17.59
N GLU A 402 -12.15 -34.02 18.46
CA GLU A 402 -11.92 -32.58 18.39
C GLU A 402 -11.16 -32.17 17.11
N VAL A 403 -10.05 -32.87 16.80
CA VAL A 403 -9.30 -32.68 15.54
C VAL A 403 -10.16 -32.96 14.32
N ALA A 404 -11.01 -34.00 14.34
CA ALA A 404 -11.91 -34.30 13.22
C ALA A 404 -12.92 -33.17 12.95
N ARG A 405 -13.47 -32.53 14.01
CA ARG A 405 -14.37 -31.36 13.87
C ARG A 405 -13.64 -30.12 13.37
N ILE A 406 -12.41 -29.88 13.87
CA ILE A 406 -11.55 -28.77 13.42
C ILE A 406 -11.19 -28.91 11.93
N LEU A 407 -10.92 -30.12 11.45
CA LEU A 407 -10.66 -30.39 10.03
C LEU A 407 -11.93 -30.31 9.17
N ALA A 408 -13.09 -30.68 9.70
CA ALA A 408 -14.37 -30.51 9.02
C ALA A 408 -14.82 -29.03 8.93
N ALA A 409 -14.39 -28.19 9.87
CA ALA A 409 -14.67 -26.75 9.93
C ALA A 409 -16.18 -26.41 9.78
N ALA A 410 -17.04 -27.19 10.43
CA ALA A 410 -18.49 -27.15 10.28
C ALA A 410 -19.23 -27.23 11.63
N ASP A 411 -20.41 -26.61 11.68
CA ASP A 411 -21.32 -26.55 12.83
C ASP A 411 -20.85 -25.73 14.05
N VAL A 412 -21.79 -25.49 14.96
CA VAL A 412 -21.57 -24.89 16.28
C VAL A 412 -21.97 -25.91 17.35
N THR A 413 -21.02 -26.49 18.08
CA THR A 413 -21.28 -27.60 19.01
C THR A 413 -20.30 -27.64 20.19
N ASP A 414 -20.55 -28.50 21.17
CA ASP A 414 -19.82 -28.54 22.45
C ASP A 414 -18.56 -29.41 22.35
N SER A 415 -17.40 -28.83 22.69
CA SER A 415 -16.08 -29.48 22.63
C SER A 415 -16.05 -30.81 23.40
N ALA A 416 -15.42 -31.81 22.81
CA ALA A 416 -15.17 -33.11 23.45
C ALA A 416 -14.11 -33.02 24.56
N VAL A 417 -13.32 -31.94 24.62
CA VAL A 417 -12.22 -31.74 25.58
C VAL A 417 -12.54 -30.70 26.65
N THR A 418 -13.08 -29.53 26.29
CA THR A 418 -13.37 -28.46 27.27
C THR A 418 -14.83 -28.39 27.73
N GLY A 419 -15.75 -29.03 26.99
CA GLY A 419 -17.19 -28.90 27.20
C GLY A 419 -17.77 -27.50 26.92
N ALA A 420 -16.98 -26.58 26.35
CA ALA A 420 -17.45 -25.27 25.90
C ALA A 420 -18.02 -25.34 24.49
N LYS A 421 -18.96 -24.43 24.16
CA LYS A 421 -19.58 -24.35 22.83
C LYS A 421 -18.66 -23.61 21.87
N ILE A 422 -18.22 -24.29 20.81
CA ILE A 422 -17.26 -23.78 19.81
C ILE A 422 -17.99 -23.61 18.46
N ASP A 423 -17.70 -22.51 17.77
CA ASP A 423 -18.02 -22.34 16.35
C ASP A 423 -16.88 -22.92 15.50
N TYR A 424 -17.06 -24.13 14.98
CA TYR A 424 -16.06 -24.79 14.16
C TYR A 424 -15.96 -24.18 12.75
N THR A 425 -16.96 -23.41 12.29
CA THR A 425 -16.87 -22.67 11.01
C THR A 425 -15.75 -21.64 11.01
N SER A 426 -15.35 -21.16 12.19
CA SER A 426 -14.22 -20.23 12.35
C SER A 426 -12.85 -20.87 12.04
N PHE A 427 -12.75 -22.20 12.01
CA PHE A 427 -11.53 -22.97 11.70
C PHE A 427 -11.32 -23.19 10.19
N ARG A 428 -12.24 -22.74 9.32
CA ARG A 428 -12.00 -22.69 7.86
C ARG A 428 -10.87 -21.67 7.59
N PRO A 429 -9.72 -22.10 7.02
CA PRO A 429 -8.68 -21.17 6.59
C PRO A 429 -9.21 -20.23 5.51
N ARG A 430 -8.77 -18.97 5.56
CA ARG A 430 -9.22 -17.84 4.73
C ARG A 430 -8.20 -16.72 4.86
N GLY A 431 -8.20 -15.76 3.94
CA GLY A 431 -7.10 -14.82 3.83
C GLY A 431 -5.80 -15.49 3.43
N HIS A 432 -4.66 -14.89 3.78
CA HIS A 432 -3.34 -15.41 3.41
C HIS A 432 -3.06 -16.86 3.88
N TYR A 433 -3.82 -17.37 4.85
CA TYR A 433 -3.68 -18.74 5.35
C TYR A 433 -4.06 -19.81 4.32
N THR A 434 -4.72 -19.47 3.20
CA THR A 434 -4.95 -20.40 2.07
C THR A 434 -3.73 -20.56 1.16
N LEU A 435 -2.75 -19.65 1.22
CA LEU A 435 -1.63 -19.59 0.28
C LEU A 435 -0.65 -20.77 0.42
N ARG A 436 -0.51 -21.35 1.61
CA ARG A 436 0.42 -22.48 1.87
C ARG A 436 -0.18 -23.47 2.89
N PRO A 437 -0.05 -24.80 2.68
CA PRO A 437 -0.53 -25.81 3.64
C PRO A 437 0.03 -25.65 5.07
N GLU A 438 1.20 -25.05 5.22
CA GLU A 438 1.85 -24.76 6.51
C GLU A 438 1.06 -23.71 7.30
N LEU A 439 0.59 -22.67 6.61
CA LEU A 439 -0.22 -21.59 7.17
C LEU A 439 -1.64 -22.09 7.47
N GLU A 440 -2.22 -22.94 6.62
CA GLU A 440 -3.46 -23.67 6.90
C GLU A 440 -3.39 -24.51 8.20
N ARG A 441 -2.25 -25.15 8.47
CA ARG A 441 -2.02 -25.96 9.68
C ARG A 441 -1.83 -25.08 10.91
N TYR A 442 -1.00 -24.04 10.79
CA TYR A 442 -0.81 -23.03 11.84
C TYR A 442 -2.13 -22.33 12.22
N PHE A 443 -2.93 -21.93 11.23
CA PHE A 443 -4.24 -21.33 11.41
C PHE A 443 -5.18 -22.19 12.25
N ARG A 444 -5.27 -23.49 11.98
CA ARG A 444 -6.11 -24.40 12.77
C ARG A 444 -5.57 -24.60 14.19
N ALA A 445 -4.24 -24.72 14.35
CA ALA A 445 -3.60 -24.87 15.66
C ALA A 445 -3.76 -23.63 16.56
N MET A 446 -3.61 -22.42 16.00
CA MET A 446 -3.84 -21.16 16.71
C MET A 446 -5.33 -20.89 16.97
N SER A 447 -6.20 -21.20 16.02
CA SER A 447 -7.66 -21.11 16.20
C SER A 447 -8.13 -21.97 17.37
N TRP A 448 -7.51 -23.13 17.60
CA TRP A 448 -7.72 -23.94 18.81
C TRP A 448 -7.28 -23.19 20.07
N LEU A 449 -6.05 -22.70 20.14
CA LEU A 449 -5.53 -21.98 21.31
C LEU A 449 -6.33 -20.72 21.70
N GLY A 450 -6.92 -20.05 20.69
CA GLY A 450 -7.74 -18.85 20.83
C GLY A 450 -9.23 -19.10 21.10
N SER A 451 -9.73 -20.33 20.92
CA SER A 451 -11.17 -20.67 21.02
C SER A 451 -11.49 -21.78 22.03
N ALA A 452 -10.51 -22.62 22.39
CA ALA A 452 -10.65 -23.71 23.35
C ALA A 452 -10.68 -23.19 24.80
N GLU A 453 -11.79 -22.59 25.18
CA GLU A 453 -11.95 -22.04 26.52
C GLU A 453 -12.35 -23.07 27.57
N LEU A 454 -11.70 -22.98 28.74
CA LEU A 454 -12.19 -23.57 29.98
C LEU A 454 -13.06 -22.53 30.68
N VAL A 455 -14.38 -22.73 30.60
CA VAL A 455 -15.36 -21.93 31.34
C VAL A 455 -15.21 -22.25 32.82
N LEU A 456 -14.71 -21.29 33.63
CA LEU A 456 -14.29 -21.54 35.02
C LEU A 456 -15.43 -21.49 36.04
N PHE A 457 -16.54 -20.83 35.70
CA PHE A 457 -17.70 -20.64 36.59
C PHE A 457 -18.99 -21.11 35.90
N ALA A 458 -20.01 -21.45 36.68
CA ALA A 458 -21.35 -21.79 36.20
C ALA A 458 -22.25 -20.54 36.08
N ASP A 459 -23.48 -20.76 35.63
CA ASP A 459 -24.49 -19.72 35.31
C ASP A 459 -24.99 -18.94 36.54
N ASP A 460 -24.62 -19.40 37.75
CA ASP A 460 -24.85 -18.76 39.05
C ASP A 460 -23.55 -18.20 39.68
N GLY A 461 -22.44 -18.26 38.95
CA GLY A 461 -21.12 -17.83 39.41
C GLY A 461 -20.36 -18.86 40.27
N THR A 462 -20.90 -20.06 40.51
CA THR A 462 -20.19 -21.09 41.27
C THR A 462 -18.97 -21.64 40.49
N PRO A 463 -17.80 -21.86 41.13
CA PRO A 463 -16.64 -22.44 40.45
C PRO A 463 -16.89 -23.86 39.92
N LYS A 464 -16.44 -24.15 38.71
CA LYS A 464 -16.40 -25.50 38.11
C LYS A 464 -15.07 -26.17 38.43
N PRO A 465 -14.97 -27.09 39.42
CA PRO A 465 -13.68 -27.48 40.00
C PRO A 465 -12.73 -28.16 39.00
N GLY A 466 -13.25 -29.01 38.10
CA GLY A 466 -12.46 -29.65 37.05
C GLY A 466 -11.83 -28.65 36.08
N ASN A 467 -12.58 -27.64 35.63
CA ASN A 467 -12.07 -26.61 34.72
C ASN A 467 -11.05 -25.69 35.40
N VAL A 468 -11.26 -25.36 36.69
CA VAL A 468 -10.29 -24.63 37.51
C VAL A 468 -9.00 -25.45 37.71
N ALA A 469 -9.12 -26.75 37.95
CA ALA A 469 -7.98 -27.66 38.08
C ALA A 469 -7.21 -27.81 36.76
N ALA A 470 -7.91 -27.93 35.63
CA ALA A 470 -7.31 -28.05 34.30
C ALA A 470 -6.58 -26.75 33.92
N ALA A 471 -7.21 -25.59 34.11
CA ALA A 471 -6.58 -24.30 33.89
C ALA A 471 -5.34 -24.11 34.78
N ALA A 472 -5.39 -24.55 36.05
CA ALA A 472 -4.24 -24.54 36.95
C ALA A 472 -3.10 -25.46 36.45
N LEU A 473 -3.39 -26.70 36.05
CA LEU A 473 -2.39 -27.65 35.56
C LEU A 473 -1.74 -27.19 34.26
N VAL A 474 -2.52 -26.73 33.27
CA VAL A 474 -2.01 -26.12 32.04
C VAL A 474 -1.13 -24.91 32.35
N SER A 475 -1.54 -24.06 33.30
CA SER A 475 -0.76 -22.88 33.71
C SER A 475 0.56 -23.24 34.43
N LEU A 476 0.60 -24.32 35.20
CA LEU A 476 1.84 -24.82 35.79
C LEU A 476 2.78 -25.39 34.72
N VAL A 477 2.27 -26.17 33.77
CA VAL A 477 3.05 -26.74 32.67
C VAL A 477 3.63 -25.64 31.77
N LEU A 478 2.87 -24.58 31.47
CA LEU A 478 3.38 -23.37 30.80
C LEU A 478 4.35 -22.56 31.68
N GLY A 479 4.38 -22.80 32.99
CA GLY A 479 5.29 -22.16 33.94
C GLY A 479 6.67 -22.83 34.06
N GLU A 480 6.76 -24.12 33.76
CA GLU A 480 8.06 -24.83 33.64
C GLU A 480 8.83 -24.42 32.37
N GLN A 481 8.13 -23.84 31.37
CA GLN A 481 8.68 -23.32 30.11
C GLN A 481 8.41 -21.81 29.91
N GLU A 482 8.40 -21.04 31.00
CA GLU A 482 7.94 -19.65 31.00
C GLU A 482 8.67 -18.75 29.98
N GLU A 483 9.99 -18.91 29.79
CA GLU A 483 10.76 -18.12 28.83
C GLU A 483 10.33 -18.38 27.39
N GLN A 484 10.21 -19.67 27.02
CA GLN A 484 9.83 -20.12 25.68
C GLN A 484 8.39 -19.71 25.34
N TRP A 485 7.46 -19.89 26.27
CA TRP A 485 6.07 -19.48 26.07
C TRP A 485 5.90 -17.95 26.05
N ASN A 486 6.67 -17.20 26.85
CA ASN A 486 6.66 -15.73 26.78
C ASN A 486 7.23 -15.21 25.45
N ALA A 487 8.27 -15.86 24.91
CA ALA A 487 8.85 -15.51 23.61
C ALA A 487 7.89 -15.81 22.43
N PHE A 488 7.00 -16.79 22.58
CA PHE A 488 5.94 -17.10 21.62
C PHE A 488 4.75 -16.11 21.68
N GLU A 489 4.31 -15.72 22.88
CA GLU A 489 3.16 -14.80 23.04
C GLU A 489 3.50 -13.33 22.78
N ALA A 490 4.71 -12.89 23.14
CA ALA A 490 5.09 -11.47 23.10
C ALA A 490 5.06 -10.82 21.70
N PRO A 491 5.42 -11.50 20.59
CA PRO A 491 5.27 -10.93 19.25
C PRO A 491 3.81 -10.61 18.90
N ILE A 492 2.90 -11.51 19.27
CA ILE A 492 1.45 -11.40 19.01
C ILE A 492 0.85 -10.24 19.83
N ASP A 493 1.29 -10.10 21.09
CA ASP A 493 0.93 -8.96 21.96
C ASP A 493 1.41 -7.61 21.37
N PHE A 494 2.57 -7.56 20.71
CA PHE A 494 3.13 -6.33 20.14
C PHE A 494 2.41 -5.89 18.86
N LEU A 495 2.15 -6.81 17.93
CA LEU A 495 1.51 -6.49 16.66
C LEU A 495 0.07 -6.03 16.85
N VAL A 496 -0.71 -6.80 17.61
CA VAL A 496 -2.17 -6.68 17.69
C VAL A 496 -2.60 -5.96 18.97
N GLY A 497 -2.16 -6.46 20.12
CA GLY A 497 -2.52 -5.93 21.44
C GLY A 497 -2.68 -7.04 22.48
N ALA A 498 -3.02 -6.66 23.72
CA ALA A 498 -3.12 -7.58 24.85
C ALA A 498 -4.29 -8.58 24.74
N SER A 499 -4.13 -9.78 25.31
CA SER A 499 -5.17 -10.83 25.33
C SER A 499 -6.48 -10.40 26.01
N ASN A 500 -7.60 -10.56 25.31
CA ASN A 500 -8.96 -10.25 25.80
C ASN A 500 -9.35 -11.06 27.05
N THR A 501 -8.79 -12.28 27.23
CA THR A 501 -9.08 -13.14 28.40
C THR A 501 -8.01 -13.08 29.49
N GLY A 502 -7.33 -11.93 29.65
CA GLY A 502 -6.42 -11.64 30.76
C GLY A 502 -5.01 -12.24 30.69
N GLY A 503 -4.73 -13.08 29.68
CA GLY A 503 -3.41 -13.63 29.39
C GLY A 503 -2.90 -14.69 30.38
N THR A 504 -2.13 -15.66 29.88
CA THR A 504 -1.62 -16.77 30.71
C THR A 504 -0.69 -16.32 31.85
N ARG A 505 0.03 -15.20 31.71
CA ARG A 505 0.95 -14.67 32.74
C ARG A 505 0.30 -14.56 34.13
N ILE A 506 -0.96 -14.09 34.22
CA ILE A 506 -1.67 -13.97 35.51
C ILE A 506 -2.05 -15.37 36.04
N TYR A 507 -2.60 -16.23 35.20
CA TYR A 507 -2.97 -17.60 35.57
C TYR A 507 -1.77 -18.44 36.03
N ARG A 508 -0.61 -18.34 35.37
CA ARG A 508 0.64 -19.00 35.80
C ARG A 508 1.07 -18.57 37.20
N LYS A 509 1.00 -17.27 37.49
CA LYS A 509 1.31 -16.73 38.82
C LYS A 509 0.36 -17.33 39.88
N LEU A 510 -0.95 -17.21 39.68
CA LEU A 510 -1.96 -17.68 40.65
C LEU A 510 -1.87 -19.20 40.86
N ALA A 511 -1.69 -19.97 39.79
CA ALA A 511 -1.50 -21.42 39.86
C ALA A 511 -0.24 -21.77 40.66
N LYS A 512 0.90 -21.09 40.43
CA LYS A 512 2.16 -21.30 41.18
C LYS A 512 2.02 -20.91 42.66
N GLU A 513 1.32 -19.83 42.96
CA GLU A 513 1.05 -19.37 44.33
C GLU A 513 0.11 -20.30 45.12
N ARG A 514 -0.88 -20.93 44.46
CA ARG A 514 -1.84 -21.86 45.10
C ARG A 514 -1.43 -23.34 45.06
N MET A 515 -0.85 -23.80 43.97
CA MET A 515 -0.49 -25.22 43.78
C MET A 515 0.97 -25.53 44.14
N GLY A 516 1.87 -24.55 44.07
CA GLY A 516 3.32 -24.76 44.19
C GLY A 516 3.95 -25.16 42.85
N ALA A 517 5.06 -25.91 42.91
CA ALA A 517 5.71 -26.46 41.71
C ALA A 517 4.92 -27.62 41.11
N LEU A 518 5.05 -27.86 39.80
CA LEU A 518 4.27 -28.87 39.06
C LEU A 518 4.25 -30.25 39.73
N ALA A 519 5.40 -30.76 40.16
CA ALA A 519 5.52 -32.07 40.82
C ALA A 519 4.78 -32.18 42.18
N GLY A 520 4.48 -31.06 42.84
CA GLY A 520 3.73 -31.00 44.11
C GLY A 520 2.23 -30.71 43.95
N ALA A 521 1.79 -30.34 42.76
CA ALA A 521 0.41 -29.95 42.47
C ALA A 521 -0.64 -31.09 42.53
N PRO A 522 -0.37 -32.37 42.19
CA PRO A 522 -1.41 -33.40 42.01
C PRO A 522 -2.43 -33.53 43.15
N VAL A 523 -1.99 -33.49 44.41
CA VAL A 523 -2.88 -33.59 45.59
C VAL A 523 -3.76 -32.34 45.74
N ARG A 524 -3.26 -31.16 45.36
CA ARG A 524 -4.00 -29.89 45.43
C ARG A 524 -4.98 -29.72 44.27
N LEU A 525 -4.68 -30.31 43.11
CA LEU A 525 -5.59 -30.39 41.96
C LEU A 525 -6.84 -31.24 42.24
N ALA A 526 -6.84 -32.03 43.31
CA ALA A 526 -8.01 -32.76 43.81
C ALA A 526 -8.65 -32.13 45.08
N ASP A 527 -8.05 -31.10 45.68
CA ASP A 527 -8.59 -30.45 46.88
C ASP A 527 -9.56 -29.30 46.49
N GLY A 528 -10.86 -29.57 46.62
CA GLY A 528 -11.92 -28.60 46.36
C GLY A 528 -11.82 -27.29 47.14
N ARG A 529 -11.15 -27.26 48.30
CA ARG A 529 -10.89 -26.01 49.04
C ARG A 529 -9.79 -25.18 48.40
N VAL A 530 -8.73 -25.82 47.91
CA VAL A 530 -7.65 -25.14 47.17
C VAL A 530 -8.17 -24.64 45.82
N LEU A 531 -9.00 -25.44 45.14
CA LEU A 531 -9.64 -25.03 43.89
C LEU A 531 -10.61 -23.85 44.08
N SER A 532 -11.45 -23.85 45.13
CA SER A 532 -12.30 -22.70 45.46
C SER A 532 -11.45 -21.45 45.74
N ALA A 533 -10.42 -21.57 46.58
CA ALA A 533 -9.56 -20.45 46.96
C ALA A 533 -8.66 -19.93 45.81
N LEU A 534 -8.48 -20.70 44.73
CA LEU A 534 -7.88 -20.26 43.47
C LEU A 534 -8.92 -19.59 42.56
N ALA A 535 -10.14 -20.14 42.47
CA ALA A 535 -11.23 -19.55 41.71
C ALA A 535 -11.62 -18.15 42.23
N ASP A 536 -11.67 -17.98 43.55
CA ASP A 536 -11.92 -16.68 44.20
C ASP A 536 -10.84 -15.64 43.84
N GLU A 537 -9.56 -16.04 43.74
CA GLU A 537 -8.48 -15.15 43.32
C GLU A 537 -8.51 -14.85 41.82
N ILE A 538 -8.81 -15.85 40.97
CA ILE A 538 -9.02 -15.65 39.53
C ILE A 538 -10.14 -14.63 39.29
N LYS A 539 -11.31 -14.84 39.91
CA LYS A 539 -12.49 -13.94 39.83
C LYS A 539 -12.20 -12.52 40.29
N LYS A 540 -11.22 -12.35 41.19
CA LYS A 540 -10.80 -11.05 41.76
C LYS A 540 -9.68 -10.35 40.98
N THR A 541 -8.81 -11.08 40.28
CA THR A 541 -7.52 -10.55 39.78
C THR A 541 -7.31 -10.67 38.28
N VAL A 542 -7.97 -11.62 37.61
CA VAL A 542 -7.92 -11.73 36.14
C VAL A 542 -9.01 -10.83 35.55
N PRO A 543 -8.69 -9.90 34.62
CA PRO A 543 -9.69 -9.09 33.93
C PRO A 543 -10.70 -9.96 33.18
N GLY A 544 -11.99 -9.64 33.32
CA GLY A 544 -13.03 -10.23 32.48
C GLY A 544 -12.96 -9.67 31.04
N PRO A 545 -13.29 -10.48 30.02
CA PRO A 545 -13.19 -10.06 28.62
C PRO A 545 -14.13 -8.90 28.29
N LEU A 546 -13.58 -7.90 27.58
CA LEU A 546 -14.26 -6.67 27.17
C LEU A 546 -15.07 -6.89 25.88
N ILE A 547 -14.54 -7.71 24.97
CA ILE A 547 -15.23 -8.22 23.78
C ILE A 547 -15.77 -9.61 24.13
N GLN A 548 -17.04 -9.89 23.84
CA GLN A 548 -17.68 -11.14 24.23
C GLN A 548 -18.40 -11.75 23.03
N SER A 549 -17.80 -12.80 22.46
CA SER A 549 -18.40 -13.65 21.43
C SER A 549 -18.73 -15.00 22.09
N THR A 550 -19.98 -15.44 22.00
CA THR A 550 -20.43 -16.74 22.53
C THR A 550 -21.13 -17.50 21.42
N PRO A 551 -20.52 -18.56 20.86
CA PRO A 551 -21.19 -19.43 19.91
C PRO A 551 -22.48 -19.99 20.51
N GLY A 552 -23.58 -19.91 19.77
CA GLY A 552 -24.93 -20.27 20.24
C GLY A 552 -25.70 -19.18 20.99
N GLY A 553 -25.08 -18.01 21.25
CA GLY A 553 -25.74 -16.84 21.82
C GLY A 553 -25.92 -16.84 23.35
N ASP A 554 -26.46 -15.73 23.86
CA ASP A 554 -26.94 -15.61 25.24
C ASP A 554 -28.44 -15.94 25.27
N ASP A 555 -28.89 -16.77 26.20
CA ASP A 555 -30.31 -17.12 26.34
C ASP A 555 -31.13 -16.01 27.03
N GLY A 556 -30.46 -14.94 27.51
CA GLY A 556 -31.08 -13.75 28.09
C GLY A 556 -31.73 -13.97 29.46
N THR A 557 -31.76 -15.20 29.95
CA THR A 557 -32.34 -15.56 31.26
C THR A 557 -31.31 -15.62 32.38
N LYS A 558 -30.03 -15.35 32.07
CA LYS A 558 -28.87 -15.61 32.94
C LYS A 558 -27.88 -14.46 32.96
N ASP A 559 -27.15 -14.32 34.06
CA ASP A 559 -26.03 -13.39 34.13
C ASP A 559 -24.80 -13.99 33.44
N PHE A 560 -24.54 -13.60 32.19
CA PHE A 560 -23.33 -14.04 31.47
C PHE A 560 -22.03 -13.63 32.20
N ALA A 561 -22.01 -12.51 32.93
CA ALA A 561 -20.82 -12.06 33.68
C ALA A 561 -20.50 -12.94 34.90
N SER A 562 -21.47 -13.75 35.37
CA SER A 562 -21.23 -14.78 36.39
C SER A 562 -20.20 -15.82 35.94
N ARG A 563 -20.20 -16.18 34.64
CA ARG A 563 -19.31 -17.19 34.02
C ARG A 563 -17.86 -16.72 33.84
N LEU A 564 -17.62 -15.41 33.85
CA LEU A 564 -16.33 -14.77 33.54
C LEU A 564 -15.43 -14.60 34.77
N PRO A 565 -14.10 -14.57 34.64
CA PRO A 565 -13.31 -14.78 33.43
C PRO A 565 -13.25 -16.26 33.01
N VAL A 566 -12.93 -16.49 31.74
CA VAL A 566 -12.63 -17.81 31.18
C VAL A 566 -11.13 -17.96 30.94
N PHE A 567 -10.62 -19.19 30.98
CA PHE A 567 -9.23 -19.47 30.64
C PHE A 567 -9.11 -19.92 29.18
N ARG A 568 -8.16 -19.35 28.44
CA ARG A 568 -7.71 -19.77 27.10
C ARG A 568 -6.19 -19.78 27.10
N MET A 569 -5.55 -20.68 26.34
CA MET A 569 -4.08 -20.79 26.32
C MET A 569 -3.43 -19.59 25.64
N SER A 570 -3.84 -19.26 24.42
CA SER A 570 -3.50 -18.00 23.74
C SER A 570 -4.80 -17.28 23.40
N GLY A 571 -5.44 -16.70 24.42
CA GLY A 571 -6.71 -16.00 24.24
C GLY A 571 -6.58 -14.85 23.26
N LYS A 572 -7.52 -14.75 22.31
CA LYS A 572 -7.52 -13.74 21.24
C LYS A 572 -7.38 -12.30 21.77
N ARG A 573 -6.77 -11.43 20.99
CA ARG A 573 -6.29 -10.09 21.38
C ARG A 573 -7.37 -9.03 21.29
N PHE A 574 -7.46 -8.18 22.31
CA PHE A 574 -8.41 -7.08 22.35
C PHE A 574 -8.13 -6.10 21.21
N THR A 575 -9.17 -5.67 20.48
CA THR A 575 -9.05 -4.63 19.47
C THR A 575 -10.13 -3.55 19.60
N PRO A 576 -9.81 -2.26 19.46
CA PRO A 576 -10.68 -1.15 19.84
C PRO A 576 -11.98 -1.00 19.03
N ASP A 577 -11.93 -1.30 17.74
CA ASP A 577 -13.07 -1.31 16.84
C ASP A 577 -13.97 -2.54 17.06
N ALA A 578 -13.40 -3.71 17.37
CA ALA A 578 -14.17 -4.87 17.79
C ALA A 578 -14.92 -4.59 19.11
N TYR A 579 -14.29 -3.85 20.02
CA TYR A 579 -14.96 -3.35 21.22
C TYR A 579 -16.09 -2.35 20.89
N VAL A 580 -15.90 -1.42 19.96
CA VAL A 580 -16.98 -0.52 19.48
C VAL A 580 -18.17 -1.33 18.95
N MET A 581 -17.94 -2.33 18.09
CA MET A 581 -18.99 -3.15 17.51
C MET A 581 -19.71 -3.98 18.58
N ASN A 582 -18.98 -4.69 19.44
CA ASN A 582 -19.49 -5.43 20.60
C ASN A 582 -20.29 -4.54 21.58
N MET A 583 -19.94 -3.26 21.72
CA MET A 583 -20.66 -2.29 22.55
C MET A 583 -21.87 -1.64 21.85
N LEU A 584 -22.07 -1.89 20.55
CA LEU A 584 -23.19 -1.40 19.73
C LEU A 584 -24.07 -2.52 19.15
N THR A 585 -23.89 -3.75 19.65
CA THR A 585 -24.78 -4.89 19.41
C THR A 585 -25.54 -5.32 20.68
N SER A 586 -26.55 -6.17 20.51
CA SER A 586 -27.27 -6.80 21.61
C SER A 586 -26.38 -7.79 22.38
N PRO A 587 -26.56 -7.97 23.70
CA PRO A 587 -27.62 -7.40 24.54
C PRO A 587 -27.38 -5.95 25.02
N ARG A 588 -26.24 -5.34 24.69
CA ARG A 588 -25.83 -4.02 25.22
C ARG A 588 -26.65 -2.85 24.67
N VAL A 589 -27.16 -2.99 23.44
CA VAL A 589 -28.18 -2.10 22.85
C VAL A 589 -29.35 -2.90 22.29
N GLY A 590 -30.49 -2.23 22.13
CA GLY A 590 -31.74 -2.84 21.67
C GLY A 590 -32.59 -3.42 22.81
N THR A 591 -33.41 -4.40 22.45
CA THR A 591 -34.30 -5.19 23.31
C THR A 591 -34.65 -6.48 22.58
N ASP A 592 -35.06 -7.54 23.27
CA ASP A 592 -35.42 -8.83 22.66
C ASP A 592 -36.48 -8.70 21.54
N ALA A 593 -37.43 -7.76 21.68
CA ALA A 593 -38.45 -7.45 20.67
C ALA A 593 -37.98 -6.53 19.51
N ASN A 594 -36.74 -6.04 19.55
CA ASN A 594 -36.09 -5.19 18.54
C ASN A 594 -34.55 -5.19 18.76
N PRO A 595 -33.86 -6.30 18.48
CA PRO A 595 -32.44 -6.46 18.77
C PRO A 595 -31.55 -5.89 17.65
N ARG A 596 -30.23 -5.84 17.90
CA ARG A 596 -29.20 -5.49 16.91
C ARG A 596 -28.04 -6.47 17.02
N ASN A 597 -28.18 -7.64 16.39
CA ASN A 597 -27.21 -8.73 16.52
C ASN A 597 -25.94 -8.53 15.65
N LEU A 598 -26.02 -7.70 14.61
CA LEU A 598 -24.87 -7.31 13.77
C LEU A 598 -24.58 -5.81 13.91
N PRO A 599 -23.30 -5.41 13.88
CA PRO A 599 -22.90 -4.01 13.73
C PRO A 599 -23.05 -3.55 12.27
N GLU A 600 -22.64 -2.31 11.99
CA GLU A 600 -22.37 -1.78 10.65
C GLU A 600 -20.95 -1.20 10.65
N GLY A 601 -20.21 -1.25 9.54
CA GLY A 601 -18.86 -0.65 9.46
C GLY A 601 -18.85 0.85 9.78
N THR A 602 -19.98 1.52 9.54
CA THR A 602 -20.21 2.92 9.92
C THR A 602 -20.21 3.17 11.44
N ASP A 603 -20.41 2.15 12.28
CA ASP A 603 -20.30 2.29 13.75
C ASP A 603 -18.85 2.64 14.14
N VAL A 604 -17.88 1.90 13.60
CA VAL A 604 -16.45 2.10 13.82
C VAL A 604 -16.01 3.44 13.28
N MET A 605 -16.40 3.76 12.04
CA MET A 605 -16.02 5.01 11.37
C MET A 605 -16.63 6.23 12.08
N ALA A 606 -17.84 6.12 12.63
CA ALA A 606 -18.44 7.16 13.47
C ALA A 606 -17.71 7.29 14.82
N ALA A 607 -17.32 6.18 15.45
CA ALA A 607 -16.52 6.20 16.69
C ALA A 607 -15.14 6.86 16.48
N LEU A 608 -14.53 6.69 15.30
CA LEU A 608 -13.28 7.35 14.88
C LEU A 608 -13.46 8.82 14.44
N GLY A 609 -14.69 9.32 14.33
CA GLY A 609 -14.99 10.73 14.06
C GLY A 609 -15.36 11.09 12.62
N SER A 610 -15.64 10.11 11.74
CA SER A 610 -16.06 10.37 10.37
C SER A 610 -17.41 11.10 10.30
N ARG A 611 -17.39 12.35 9.81
CA ARG A 611 -18.60 13.16 9.60
C ARG A 611 -19.61 12.51 8.65
N ALA A 612 -19.14 11.69 7.71
CA ALA A 612 -19.97 10.91 6.79
C ALA A 612 -20.65 9.74 7.50
N ALA A 613 -19.90 8.97 8.30
CA ALA A 613 -20.45 7.85 9.06
C ALA A 613 -21.42 8.32 10.16
N ASP A 614 -21.18 9.47 10.80
CA ASP A 614 -22.06 10.03 11.85
C ASP A 614 -23.52 10.19 11.39
N GLY A 615 -23.74 10.66 10.16
CA GLY A 615 -25.08 10.79 9.57
C GLY A 615 -25.74 9.46 9.20
N LEU A 616 -24.97 8.38 9.09
CA LEU A 616 -25.46 7.02 8.85
C LEU A 616 -25.76 6.32 10.17
N ALA A 617 -24.76 6.27 11.07
CA ALA A 617 -24.85 5.75 12.43
C ALA A 617 -26.04 6.36 13.21
N ALA A 618 -26.29 7.67 13.06
CA ALA A 618 -27.43 8.34 13.69
C ALA A 618 -28.80 7.70 13.37
N LYS A 619 -28.96 7.00 12.23
CA LYS A 619 -30.20 6.27 11.87
C LYS A 619 -30.49 5.11 12.82
N ASN A 620 -29.46 4.55 13.47
CA ASN A 620 -29.60 3.50 14.47
C ASN A 620 -29.97 4.01 15.86
N SER A 621 -30.17 5.32 16.05
CA SER A 621 -30.78 5.88 17.28
C SER A 621 -32.19 5.35 17.58
N ARG A 622 -32.84 4.69 16.62
CA ARG A 622 -34.08 3.89 16.80
C ARG A 622 -33.89 2.65 17.69
N VAL A 623 -32.65 2.18 17.85
CA VAL A 623 -32.27 1.06 18.69
C VAL A 623 -31.99 1.59 20.10
N LYS A 624 -32.67 1.03 21.10
CA LYS A 624 -32.61 1.49 22.50
C LYS A 624 -31.15 1.52 23.00
N GLY A 625 -30.71 2.65 23.54
CA GLY A 625 -29.37 2.84 24.10
C GLY A 625 -28.26 3.18 23.09
N TYR A 626 -28.44 2.90 21.79
CA TYR A 626 -27.40 3.05 20.76
C TYR A 626 -26.76 4.45 20.74
N ALA A 627 -27.58 5.52 20.72
CA ALA A 627 -27.07 6.89 20.62
C ALA A 627 -26.22 7.32 21.84
N GLU A 628 -26.52 6.80 23.04
CA GLU A 628 -25.68 7.04 24.21
C GLU A 628 -24.40 6.21 24.19
N ALA A 629 -24.49 4.94 23.75
CA ALA A 629 -23.35 4.04 23.64
C ALA A 629 -22.32 4.61 22.64
N LEU A 630 -22.75 5.00 21.43
CA LEU A 630 -21.87 5.59 20.42
C LEU A 630 -21.21 6.89 20.92
N LYS A 631 -21.94 7.74 21.67
CA LYS A 631 -21.38 8.95 22.29
C LYS A 631 -20.30 8.61 23.33
N LYS A 632 -20.51 7.59 24.16
CA LYS A 632 -19.51 7.10 25.14
C LYS A 632 -18.29 6.53 24.43
N LEU A 633 -18.49 5.76 23.35
CA LEU A 633 -17.44 5.12 22.57
C LEU A 633 -16.54 6.11 21.81
N LYS A 634 -17.07 7.21 21.26
CA LYS A 634 -16.25 8.31 20.70
C LYS A 634 -15.27 8.88 21.73
N THR A 635 -15.73 9.12 22.95
CA THR A 635 -14.87 9.61 24.04
C THR A 635 -13.83 8.57 24.47
N TRP A 636 -14.23 7.29 24.55
CA TRP A 636 -13.34 6.18 24.88
C TRP A 636 -12.24 5.98 23.82
N MET A 637 -12.61 5.96 22.54
CA MET A 637 -11.71 5.75 21.40
C MET A 637 -10.61 6.82 21.35
N ASN A 638 -10.98 8.09 21.53
CA ASN A 638 -10.02 9.20 21.63
C ASN A 638 -9.07 9.08 22.83
N GLY A 639 -9.52 8.50 23.95
CA GLY A 639 -8.68 8.30 25.14
C GLY A 639 -7.74 7.09 25.01
N HIS A 640 -8.19 6.02 24.36
CA HIS A 640 -7.43 4.78 24.20
C HIS A 640 -6.33 4.92 23.14
N LEU A 641 -6.64 5.41 21.93
CA LEU A 641 -5.65 5.63 20.85
C LEU A 641 -4.59 6.73 21.17
N ALA A 642 -4.77 7.46 22.27
CA ALA A 642 -3.80 8.42 22.77
C ALA A 642 -2.62 7.78 23.51
N GLY A 643 -2.75 6.54 23.99
CA GLY A 643 -1.72 5.83 24.76
C GLY A 643 -1.54 4.35 24.44
N GLU A 644 -2.22 3.83 23.42
CA GLU A 644 -1.99 2.48 22.87
C GLU A 644 -0.95 2.53 21.74
N GLU A 645 -0.07 1.54 21.69
CA GLU A 645 1.10 1.51 20.80
C GLU A 645 1.27 0.19 20.02
N SER A 646 0.29 -0.72 20.03
CA SER A 646 0.29 -1.85 19.09
C SER A 646 0.25 -1.33 17.65
N VAL A 647 0.91 -2.04 16.72
CA VAL A 647 1.00 -1.63 15.30
C VAL A 647 -0.39 -1.44 14.71
N TYR A 648 -1.27 -2.38 15.02
CA TYR A 648 -2.71 -2.34 14.75
C TYR A 648 -3.36 -1.00 15.18
N SER A 649 -3.13 -0.58 16.43
CA SER A 649 -3.77 0.62 17.00
C SER A 649 -3.23 1.92 16.41
N LEU A 650 -1.96 1.93 16.01
CA LEU A 650 -1.34 3.05 15.29
C LEU A 650 -1.93 3.23 13.87
N TRP A 651 -2.37 2.14 13.23
CA TRP A 651 -3.05 2.18 11.94
C TRP A 651 -4.54 2.60 12.06
N ILE A 652 -5.27 2.10 13.08
CA ILE A 652 -6.60 2.64 13.45
C ILE A 652 -6.53 4.16 13.73
N LYS A 653 -5.44 4.61 14.35
CA LYS A 653 -5.15 6.04 14.61
C LYS A 653 -4.88 6.83 13.33
N ALA A 654 -4.29 6.23 12.29
CA ALA A 654 -4.17 6.87 10.98
C ALA A 654 -5.56 7.16 10.36
N PHE A 655 -6.55 6.27 10.52
CA PHE A 655 -7.94 6.56 10.10
C PHE A 655 -8.56 7.70 10.91
N GLN A 656 -8.32 7.74 12.23
CA GLN A 656 -8.80 8.83 13.08
C GLN A 656 -8.23 10.19 12.66
N GLU A 657 -6.91 10.27 12.41
CA GLU A 657 -6.29 11.48 11.88
C GLU A 657 -6.84 11.84 10.49
N GLY A 658 -7.01 10.84 9.61
CA GLY A 658 -7.58 10.99 8.28
C GLY A 658 -9.06 11.40 8.23
N PHE A 659 -9.82 11.26 9.32
CA PHE A 659 -11.16 11.87 9.42
C PHE A 659 -11.16 13.33 9.89
N ARG A 660 -10.03 13.86 10.36
CA ARG A 660 -9.94 15.26 10.76
C ARG A 660 -9.86 16.18 9.54
N ASP A 661 -10.11 17.45 9.81
CA ASP A 661 -9.92 18.51 8.83
C ASP A 661 -8.43 18.89 8.78
N SER A 662 -7.81 18.79 7.62
CA SER A 662 -6.42 19.26 7.42
C SER A 662 -6.35 20.78 7.32
N GLY A 663 -7.48 21.45 7.01
CA GLY A 663 -7.53 22.87 6.69
C GLY A 663 -7.28 23.19 5.21
N SER A 664 -7.16 22.19 4.34
CA SER A 664 -6.91 22.37 2.90
C SER A 664 -7.94 23.31 2.26
N ASP A 665 -7.44 24.24 1.44
CA ASP A 665 -8.26 25.28 0.84
C ASP A 665 -9.05 24.80 -0.40
N GLN A 666 -8.67 23.66 -0.97
CA GLN A 666 -9.13 23.18 -2.28
C GLN A 666 -10.64 22.94 -2.34
N PHE A 667 -11.24 23.25 -3.48
CA PHE A 667 -12.69 23.08 -3.69
C PHE A 667 -13.15 21.63 -3.52
N PHE A 668 -12.37 20.65 -4.01
CA PHE A 668 -12.71 19.24 -3.84
C PHE A 668 -12.72 18.82 -2.36
N TYR A 669 -11.72 19.25 -1.57
CA TYR A 669 -11.58 18.85 -0.17
C TYR A 669 -12.73 19.38 0.71
N LYS A 670 -13.18 20.61 0.43
CA LYS A 670 -14.32 21.26 1.09
C LYS A 670 -15.69 20.71 0.66
N SER A 671 -15.75 19.92 -0.41
CA SER A 671 -16.98 19.28 -0.86
C SER A 671 -17.48 18.26 0.16
N PRO A 672 -18.79 18.24 0.51
CA PRO A 672 -19.36 17.16 1.31
C PRO A 672 -19.07 15.76 0.75
N ALA A 673 -18.95 15.63 -0.59
CA ALA A 673 -18.64 14.36 -1.24
C ALA A 673 -17.23 13.83 -0.91
N TRP A 674 -16.28 14.68 -0.52
CA TRP A 674 -14.95 14.24 -0.08
C TRP A 674 -14.99 13.49 1.25
N GLN A 675 -16.03 13.72 2.06
CA GLN A 675 -16.24 12.93 3.29
C GLN A 675 -16.65 11.48 2.94
N TRP A 676 -17.33 11.26 1.81
CA TRP A 676 -17.57 9.90 1.29
C TRP A 676 -16.29 9.27 0.72
N LYS A 677 -15.37 10.04 0.12
CA LYS A 677 -14.06 9.53 -0.32
C LYS A 677 -13.27 9.05 0.90
N LYS A 678 -13.11 9.92 1.91
CA LYS A 678 -12.44 9.59 3.18
C LYS A 678 -13.09 8.38 3.87
N LEU A 679 -14.43 8.28 3.86
CA LEU A 679 -15.11 7.09 4.38
C LEU A 679 -14.78 5.83 3.56
N SER A 680 -14.76 5.88 2.22
CA SER A 680 -14.37 4.76 1.37
C SER A 680 -12.93 4.32 1.63
N THR A 681 -11.97 5.25 1.62
CA THR A 681 -10.54 4.95 1.85
C THR A 681 -10.32 4.31 3.22
N CYS A 682 -10.84 4.90 4.30
CA CYS A 682 -10.66 4.34 5.63
C CYS A 682 -11.48 3.06 5.88
N SER A 683 -12.61 2.85 5.21
CA SER A 683 -13.40 1.61 5.36
C SER A 683 -12.78 0.45 4.58
N ALA A 684 -12.25 0.71 3.38
CA ALA A 684 -11.42 -0.25 2.66
C ALA A 684 -10.13 -0.54 3.44
N SER A 685 -9.42 0.47 3.94
CA SER A 685 -8.22 0.24 4.78
C SER A 685 -8.52 -0.39 6.14
N TRP A 686 -9.75 -0.34 6.62
CA TRP A 686 -10.16 -1.13 7.77
C TRP A 686 -10.52 -2.58 7.41
N ALA A 687 -11.00 -2.83 6.18
CA ALA A 687 -10.94 -4.16 5.56
C ALA A 687 -9.49 -4.59 5.29
N GLU A 688 -8.51 -3.67 5.28
CA GLU A 688 -7.07 -3.96 5.25
C GLU A 688 -6.45 -4.21 6.65
N LEU A 689 -7.22 -4.25 7.76
CA LEU A 689 -6.68 -4.17 9.16
C LEU A 689 -7.16 -5.24 10.20
N LYS A 690 -7.66 -6.44 9.83
CA LYS A 690 -8.32 -7.34 10.81
C LYS A 690 -8.40 -8.95 10.90
N HIS A 691 -8.11 -10.09 10.16
CA HIS A 691 -7.53 -10.76 8.92
C HIS A 691 -6.23 -11.53 9.17
N ASP A 692 -5.10 -10.92 8.86
CA ASP A 692 -3.79 -11.47 9.19
C ASP A 692 -3.57 -11.47 10.71
N THR A 693 -4.42 -10.70 11.39
CA THR A 693 -4.72 -10.76 12.80
C THR A 693 -6.05 -11.44 13.11
N VAL A 694 -6.89 -11.98 12.21
CA VAL A 694 -8.16 -12.69 12.60
C VAL A 694 -7.90 -13.93 13.43
N LEU A 695 -6.72 -14.50 13.21
CA LEU A 695 -6.18 -15.60 13.99
C LEU A 695 -5.88 -15.15 15.42
N TYR A 696 -5.40 -13.92 15.58
CA TYR A 696 -4.93 -13.31 16.82
C TYR A 696 -5.97 -12.40 17.49
N ALA A 697 -6.40 -11.33 16.85
CA ALA A 697 -7.47 -10.42 17.23
C ALA A 697 -8.79 -11.16 17.54
N GLU A 698 -9.42 -10.76 18.64
CA GLU A 698 -10.76 -11.16 19.01
C GLU A 698 -11.74 -10.55 18.01
N GLN A 699 -12.31 -11.38 17.13
CA GLN A 699 -13.27 -10.93 16.12
C GLN A 699 -14.48 -10.29 16.82
N SER A 700 -14.90 -9.10 16.44
CA SER A 700 -15.13 -8.67 15.06
C SER A 700 -13.91 -8.42 14.16
N GLY A 701 -13.76 -9.12 13.01
CA GLY A 701 -12.66 -9.01 12.01
C GLY A 701 -12.84 -7.91 10.91
N ALA A 702 -12.22 -7.87 9.69
CA ALA A 702 -11.18 -8.74 9.06
C ALA A 702 -10.25 -7.98 7.94
N GLU A 703 -8.96 -8.39 7.64
CA GLU A 703 -7.73 -7.81 6.85
C GLU A 703 -7.60 -8.50 5.43
N MET A 704 -6.53 -8.61 4.56
CA MET A 704 -5.19 -7.98 4.23
C MET A 704 -4.71 -8.24 2.73
N GLY A 705 -3.54 -7.75 2.25
CA GLY A 705 -3.12 -7.72 0.80
C GLY A 705 -1.74 -7.05 0.46
N ASP A 706 -1.36 -6.85 -0.84
CA ASP A 706 0.07 -6.89 -1.35
C ASP A 706 0.57 -6.13 -2.68
N GLY A 707 1.89 -6.04 -3.10
CA GLY A 707 2.39 -5.32 -4.38
C GLY A 707 3.85 -5.45 -5.04
N GLY A 708 4.30 -4.68 -6.12
CA GLY A 708 5.59 -4.78 -6.97
C GLY A 708 6.13 -3.68 -8.06
N ASP A 709 7.08 -3.90 -9.07
CA ASP A 709 7.81 -2.88 -10.02
C ASP A 709 7.78 -3.04 -11.62
N THR A 710 8.51 -2.19 -12.44
CA THR A 710 8.32 -1.80 -13.89
C THR A 710 9.55 -1.35 -14.80
N GLU A 711 9.35 -0.99 -16.12
CA GLU A 711 10.21 -0.07 -16.96
C GLU A 711 9.51 0.60 -18.25
N ALA A 712 10.16 1.51 -19.05
CA ALA A 712 9.47 2.65 -19.79
C ALA A 712 9.99 3.24 -21.18
N GLY A 713 9.38 4.38 -21.69
CA GLY A 713 9.73 5.25 -22.88
C GLY A 713 8.69 6.40 -23.19
N PRO A 714 8.68 7.24 -24.28
CA PRO A 714 9.69 8.04 -25.03
C PRO A 714 9.35 9.58 -25.33
N PHE A 715 10.32 10.53 -25.38
CA PHE A 715 10.29 12.03 -25.60
C PHE A 715 9.43 12.91 -24.64
N ALA A 716 10.08 13.76 -23.82
CA ALA A 716 9.44 14.47 -22.70
C ALA A 716 8.73 15.83 -23.00
N PRO A 717 7.48 16.03 -22.51
CA PRO A 717 6.79 17.31 -22.32
C PRO A 717 7.20 17.99 -21.00
N PRO A 718 6.62 19.16 -20.62
CA PRO A 718 6.93 19.83 -19.36
C PRO A 718 6.70 18.93 -18.14
N GLN A 719 7.55 19.05 -17.12
CA GLN A 719 7.41 18.29 -15.86
C GLN A 719 5.98 18.42 -15.31
N PRO A 720 5.21 17.32 -15.25
CA PRO A 720 3.82 17.39 -14.83
C PRO A 720 3.70 17.90 -13.40
N LYS A 721 2.74 18.79 -13.18
CA LYS A 721 2.44 19.31 -11.85
C LYS A 721 1.41 18.39 -11.22
N GLY A 722 1.88 17.32 -10.59
CA GLY A 722 1.02 16.47 -9.76
C GLY A 722 0.50 17.19 -8.51
N TYR A 723 -0.06 16.44 -7.59
CA TYR A 723 -0.52 16.91 -6.27
C TYR A 723 -0.56 15.71 -5.30
N VAL A 724 -0.32 15.91 -4.00
CA VAL A 724 -0.55 14.86 -2.99
C VAL A 724 -1.91 15.09 -2.33
N GLU A 725 -2.60 14.02 -1.94
CA GLU A 725 -3.83 14.17 -1.15
C GLU A 725 -3.52 14.99 0.12
N PRO A 726 -4.21 16.12 0.37
CA PRO A 726 -3.76 17.12 1.34
C PRO A 726 -4.16 16.71 2.77
N ASP A 727 -3.56 15.62 3.24
CA ASP A 727 -3.76 15.01 4.55
C ASP A 727 -2.44 14.58 5.21
N PRO A 728 -1.57 15.54 5.56
CA PRO A 728 -0.28 15.24 6.20
C PRO A 728 -0.41 14.50 7.54
N ARG A 729 -1.59 14.56 8.19
CA ARG A 729 -1.84 13.87 9.47
C ARG A 729 -1.93 12.35 9.26
N THR A 730 -2.58 11.91 8.18
CA THR A 730 -2.67 10.48 7.83
C THR A 730 -1.28 9.90 7.56
N PHE A 731 -0.45 10.59 6.78
CA PHE A 731 0.91 10.13 6.47
C PHE A 731 1.82 10.07 7.70
N ASP A 732 1.75 11.05 8.62
CA ASP A 732 2.56 11.07 9.85
C ASP A 732 2.12 9.99 10.88
N ALA A 733 0.81 9.71 10.94
CA ALA A 733 0.27 8.61 11.74
C ALA A 733 0.66 7.24 11.19
N LEU A 734 0.61 7.05 9.86
CA LEU A 734 1.04 5.80 9.22
C LEU A 734 2.55 5.59 9.32
N LEU A 735 3.34 6.66 9.21
CA LEU A 735 4.79 6.67 9.47
C LEU A 735 5.11 6.20 10.91
N SER A 736 4.24 6.52 11.88
CA SER A 736 4.37 6.01 13.25
C SER A 736 4.15 4.50 13.34
N ALA A 737 3.17 3.96 12.60
CA ALA A 737 2.92 2.51 12.51
C ALA A 737 4.09 1.76 11.82
N VAL A 738 4.58 2.28 10.69
CA VAL A 738 5.77 1.77 9.99
C VAL A 738 7.00 1.77 10.89
N SER A 739 7.23 2.86 11.63
CA SER A 739 8.36 2.97 12.58
C SER A 739 8.26 1.93 13.69
N ARG A 740 7.06 1.70 14.23
CA ARG A 740 6.83 0.68 15.27
C ARG A 740 7.01 -0.75 14.75
N LEU A 741 6.58 -1.03 13.52
CA LEU A 741 6.81 -2.32 12.87
C LEU A 741 8.30 -2.54 12.52
N ARG A 742 9.07 -1.49 12.24
CA ARG A 742 10.53 -1.61 12.09
C ARG A 742 11.22 -1.96 13.42
N SER A 743 10.76 -1.43 14.55
CA SER A 743 11.25 -1.84 15.88
C SER A 743 10.97 -3.33 16.16
N PHE A 744 9.77 -3.81 15.81
CA PHE A 744 9.36 -5.21 15.97
C PHE A 744 10.37 -6.21 15.37
N ILE A 745 10.84 -5.94 14.15
CA ILE A 745 11.81 -6.80 13.44
C ILE A 745 13.12 -6.95 14.22
N GLY A 746 13.64 -5.84 14.76
CA GLY A 746 14.86 -5.83 15.57
C GLY A 746 14.67 -6.42 16.97
N ASP A 747 13.57 -6.08 17.65
CA ASP A 747 13.28 -6.51 19.03
C ASP A 747 13.03 -8.03 19.13
N PHE A 748 12.48 -8.65 18.08
CA PHE A 748 12.19 -10.08 18.03
C PHE A 748 13.14 -10.89 17.13
N GLY A 749 14.16 -10.26 16.53
CA GLY A 749 15.19 -10.96 15.75
C GLY A 749 14.65 -11.71 14.53
N MET A 750 13.68 -11.12 13.83
CA MET A 750 12.94 -11.80 12.74
C MET A 750 13.79 -12.03 11.49
N GLU A 751 14.96 -11.39 11.41
CA GLU A 751 15.91 -11.44 10.28
C GLU A 751 17.24 -12.03 10.78
N PRO A 752 17.35 -13.37 10.90
CA PRO A 752 18.60 -14.03 11.26
C PRO A 752 19.63 -13.95 10.13
N ASP A 753 20.92 -13.98 10.50
CA ASP A 753 22.09 -14.09 9.60
C ASP A 753 22.21 -15.50 8.93
N ASP A 754 21.09 -16.06 8.46
CA ASP A 754 21.05 -17.39 7.85
C ASP A 754 21.06 -17.30 6.32
N GLU A 755 21.90 -18.11 5.66
CA GLU A 755 21.92 -18.20 4.20
C GLU A 755 20.56 -18.58 3.61
N GLU A 756 19.70 -19.31 4.32
CA GLU A 756 18.34 -19.64 3.86
C GLU A 756 17.39 -18.42 3.95
N PHE A 757 17.65 -17.48 4.87
CA PHE A 757 16.88 -16.24 4.98
C PHE A 757 17.25 -15.22 3.90
N GLU A 758 18.55 -15.07 3.58
CA GLU A 758 19.04 -14.21 2.49
C GLU A 758 18.50 -14.63 1.10
N LYS A 759 18.19 -15.92 0.92
CA LYS A 759 17.60 -16.44 -0.33
C LYS A 759 16.17 -15.97 -0.59
N GLU A 760 15.47 -15.47 0.43
CA GLU A 760 14.11 -14.91 0.31
C GLU A 760 14.11 -13.38 0.06
N GLY A 761 15.23 -12.82 -0.44
CA GLY A 761 15.28 -11.46 -1.00
C GLY A 761 15.49 -10.34 0.03
N ILE A 762 14.88 -9.17 -0.24
CA ILE A 762 15.20 -7.94 0.49
C ILE A 762 14.59 -7.95 1.92
N PRO A 763 15.38 -7.62 2.97
CA PRO A 763 14.92 -7.51 4.35
C PRO A 763 13.70 -6.58 4.53
N TYR A 764 12.76 -7.00 5.37
CA TYR A 764 11.60 -6.21 5.78
C TYR A 764 12.00 -4.99 6.60
N ALA A 765 13.12 -5.02 7.33
CA ALA A 765 13.68 -3.81 7.94
C ALA A 765 13.94 -2.72 6.89
N SER A 766 14.59 -3.07 5.77
CA SER A 766 14.89 -2.13 4.67
C SER A 766 13.65 -1.71 3.89
N ARG A 767 12.67 -2.61 3.71
CA ARG A 767 11.36 -2.24 3.11
C ARG A 767 10.65 -1.18 3.95
N LEU A 768 10.64 -1.32 5.27
CA LEU A 768 10.03 -0.35 6.17
C LEU A 768 10.83 0.96 6.27
N GLU A 769 12.16 0.93 6.07
CA GLU A 769 12.96 2.14 5.87
C GLU A 769 12.52 2.90 4.62
N THR A 770 12.48 2.25 3.46
CA THR A 770 12.01 2.88 2.21
C THR A 770 10.57 3.39 2.34
N LEU A 771 9.64 2.62 2.90
CA LEU A 771 8.26 3.08 3.10
C LEU A 771 8.18 4.31 4.04
N ALA A 772 9.02 4.37 5.07
CA ALA A 772 9.12 5.53 5.97
C ALA A 772 9.67 6.78 5.25
N GLU A 773 10.60 6.63 4.31
CA GLU A 773 11.08 7.72 3.46
C GLU A 773 9.97 8.23 2.53
N LEU A 774 9.25 7.34 1.83
CA LEU A 774 8.12 7.71 0.97
C LEU A 774 7.02 8.45 1.74
N LEU A 775 6.69 7.96 2.95
CA LEU A 775 5.70 8.61 3.82
C LEU A 775 6.14 9.99 4.30
N SER A 776 7.43 10.16 4.62
CA SER A 776 7.99 11.45 4.99
C SER A 776 7.92 12.46 3.83
N ILE A 777 8.24 12.01 2.62
CA ILE A 777 8.11 12.80 1.39
C ILE A 777 6.65 13.24 1.16
N ALA A 778 5.70 12.31 1.21
CA ALA A 778 4.28 12.61 1.01
C ALA A 778 3.71 13.55 2.07
N ARG A 779 4.04 13.33 3.36
CA ARG A 779 3.68 14.22 4.46
C ARG A 779 4.16 15.65 4.22
N ASP A 780 5.44 15.81 3.87
CA ASP A 780 6.06 17.13 3.79
C ASP A 780 5.55 17.92 2.57
N ILE A 781 5.21 17.25 1.47
CA ILE A 781 4.56 17.85 0.30
C ILE A 781 3.10 18.20 0.62
N ALA A 782 2.32 17.28 1.17
CA ALA A 782 0.93 17.53 1.57
C ALA A 782 0.82 18.67 2.62
N ALA A 783 1.82 18.83 3.49
CA ALA A 783 1.91 19.94 4.44
C ALA A 783 2.25 21.30 3.79
N LYS A 784 3.01 21.31 2.68
CA LYS A 784 3.22 22.52 1.87
C LYS A 784 1.93 22.91 1.15
N GLU A 785 1.29 21.95 0.48
CA GLU A 785 0.04 22.12 -0.29
C GLU A 785 -1.11 22.59 0.60
N THR A 786 -1.33 21.91 1.74
CA THR A 786 -2.34 22.30 2.75
C THR A 786 -2.08 23.70 3.32
N GLY A 787 -0.80 24.08 3.46
CA GLY A 787 -0.39 25.40 3.92
C GLY A 787 -0.39 26.49 2.85
N GLY A 788 -0.83 26.20 1.62
CA GLY A 788 -0.80 27.15 0.49
C GLY A 788 0.62 27.59 0.07
N LYS A 789 1.65 26.83 0.44
CA LYS A 789 3.05 27.15 0.15
C LYS A 789 3.41 26.71 -1.28
N PRO A 790 4.17 27.52 -2.04
CA PRO A 790 4.68 27.09 -3.34
C PRO A 790 5.53 25.82 -3.25
N LEU A 791 5.23 24.84 -4.09
CA LEU A 791 6.06 23.65 -4.31
C LEU A 791 7.25 23.95 -5.22
N THR A 792 8.38 23.28 -4.98
CA THR A 792 9.61 23.40 -5.77
C THR A 792 9.63 22.44 -6.97
N ALA A 793 10.61 22.56 -7.86
CA ALA A 793 10.83 21.58 -8.93
C ALA A 793 11.20 20.19 -8.40
N GLU A 794 11.86 20.12 -7.24
CA GLU A 794 12.18 18.90 -6.50
C GLU A 794 10.91 18.26 -5.92
N ASP A 795 10.00 19.04 -5.34
CA ASP A 795 8.70 18.53 -4.87
C ASP A 795 7.90 17.85 -5.99
N TYR A 796 7.85 18.45 -7.18
CA TYR A 796 7.22 17.83 -8.35
C TYR A 796 8.01 16.63 -8.93
N GLY A 797 9.33 16.55 -8.66
CA GLY A 797 10.12 15.35 -8.94
C GLY A 797 9.77 14.22 -7.98
N ASN A 798 9.62 14.55 -6.70
CA ASN A 798 9.24 13.64 -5.64
C ASN A 798 7.81 13.12 -5.82
N ILE A 799 6.82 13.95 -6.20
CA ILE A 799 5.46 13.47 -6.54
C ILE A 799 5.50 12.41 -7.66
N LYS A 800 6.34 12.63 -8.68
CA LYS A 800 6.53 11.66 -9.77
C LYS A 800 7.28 10.40 -9.33
N TYR A 801 8.22 10.51 -8.39
CA TYR A 801 8.87 9.35 -7.78
C TYR A 801 7.89 8.53 -6.94
N LEU A 802 7.02 9.18 -6.14
CA LEU A 802 5.98 8.50 -5.37
C LEU A 802 5.04 7.66 -6.24
N ALA A 803 4.76 8.03 -7.49
CA ALA A 803 3.97 7.20 -8.39
C ALA A 803 4.63 5.86 -8.75
N ARG A 804 5.96 5.72 -8.63
CA ARG A 804 6.70 4.50 -9.04
C ARG A 804 7.55 3.84 -7.96
N ALA A 805 7.70 4.47 -6.79
CA ALA A 805 8.51 3.93 -5.71
C ALA A 805 7.86 2.74 -4.97
N PHE A 806 6.58 2.46 -5.23
CA PHE A 806 5.84 1.34 -4.65
C PHE A 806 6.15 0.07 -5.42
N ASN A 807 7.33 -0.50 -5.15
CA ASN A 807 8.02 -1.37 -6.08
C ASN A 807 8.25 -2.82 -5.61
N ALA A 808 8.69 -3.73 -6.48
CA ALA A 808 8.97 -5.15 -6.22
C ALA A 808 9.99 -5.38 -5.11
N GLN A 809 10.98 -4.50 -5.04
CA GLN A 809 11.99 -4.54 -3.97
C GLN A 809 11.38 -4.16 -2.62
N LEU A 810 10.46 -3.19 -2.62
CA LEU A 810 9.72 -2.76 -1.45
C LEU A 810 8.66 -3.79 -1.01
N LEU A 811 7.90 -4.36 -1.95
CA LEU A 811 6.61 -5.00 -1.66
C LEU A 811 6.58 -6.52 -1.99
N LEU A 812 7.14 -7.02 -3.10
CA LEU A 812 7.06 -8.46 -3.48
C LEU A 812 7.84 -9.35 -2.49
N PRO A 813 7.43 -10.61 -2.21
CA PRO A 813 7.92 -11.37 -1.06
C PRO A 813 9.36 -11.90 -1.20
N GLY A 814 10.08 -11.50 -2.24
CA GLY A 814 11.45 -11.92 -2.56
C GLY A 814 11.53 -13.31 -3.20
N GLU A 815 10.66 -14.23 -2.79
CA GLU A 815 10.29 -15.40 -3.59
C GLU A 815 9.56 -14.98 -4.88
N MET A 816 9.65 -15.79 -5.95
CA MET A 816 8.85 -15.63 -7.17
C MET A 816 7.37 -15.85 -6.88
N VAL A 817 6.52 -14.91 -7.29
CA VAL A 817 5.06 -15.06 -7.20
C VAL A 817 4.56 -15.73 -8.48
N ASP A 818 4.51 -17.06 -8.47
CA ASP A 818 4.06 -17.87 -9.61
C ASP A 818 2.56 -17.71 -9.93
N ASP A 819 1.75 -17.30 -8.94
CA ASP A 819 0.31 -17.11 -9.06
C ASP A 819 -0.09 -15.63 -9.08
N ARG A 820 -0.54 -15.14 -10.24
CA ARG A 820 -0.95 -13.75 -10.43
C ARG A 820 -2.24 -13.37 -9.69
N GLU A 821 -3.00 -14.32 -9.14
CA GLU A 821 -4.12 -13.99 -8.23
C GLU A 821 -3.62 -13.37 -6.91
N GLN A 822 -2.37 -13.63 -6.50
CA GLN A 822 -1.74 -13.02 -5.33
C GLN A 822 -1.32 -11.56 -5.55
N LEU A 823 -1.33 -11.10 -6.81
CA LEU A 823 -1.11 -9.69 -7.19
C LEU A 823 -2.42 -8.90 -7.24
N LYS A 824 -3.57 -9.50 -6.92
CA LYS A 824 -4.88 -8.81 -6.97
C LYS A 824 -5.25 -8.23 -5.62
N MET A 825 -5.40 -6.90 -5.56
CA MET A 825 -5.75 -6.11 -4.36
C MET A 825 -6.97 -6.66 -3.59
N ALA A 826 -7.99 -7.18 -4.29
CA ALA A 826 -9.30 -7.42 -3.68
C ALA A 826 -9.30 -8.58 -2.67
N LEU A 827 -9.77 -8.31 -1.47
CA LEU A 827 -9.85 -9.24 -0.32
C LEU A 827 -11.26 -9.31 0.26
N VAL A 828 -11.62 -10.38 0.96
CA VAL A 828 -12.94 -10.57 1.61
C VAL A 828 -12.84 -11.30 2.93
N THR A 829 -13.60 -10.79 3.91
CA THR A 829 -13.08 -10.87 5.26
C THR A 829 -14.23 -10.67 6.27
N ASP A 830 -14.36 -11.56 7.27
CA ASP A 830 -15.56 -11.70 8.12
C ASP A 830 -15.53 -10.93 9.46
N ILE A 831 -16.49 -10.01 9.66
CA ILE A 831 -16.45 -9.01 10.73
C ILE A 831 -17.39 -9.27 11.90
N ALA A 832 -18.48 -10.02 11.77
CA ALA A 832 -19.38 -10.28 12.89
C ALA A 832 -20.23 -11.51 12.64
N THR A 833 -20.60 -12.23 13.71
CA THR A 833 -21.43 -13.43 13.61
C THR A 833 -22.68 -13.29 14.49
N ASP A 834 -23.84 -13.39 13.86
CA ASP A 834 -25.17 -13.43 14.48
C ASP A 834 -25.58 -14.90 14.60
N TYR A 835 -25.20 -15.52 15.71
CA TYR A 835 -25.47 -16.94 15.97
C TYR A 835 -26.96 -17.27 16.14
N PHE A 836 -27.83 -16.27 16.38
CA PHE A 836 -29.27 -16.48 16.54
C PHE A 836 -29.97 -16.66 15.19
N GLU A 837 -29.66 -15.80 14.21
CA GLU A 837 -30.19 -15.91 12.85
C GLU A 837 -29.32 -16.78 11.92
N GLY A 838 -28.17 -17.27 12.40
CA GLY A 838 -27.24 -18.07 11.63
C GLY A 838 -26.52 -17.30 10.51
N ARG A 839 -26.08 -16.06 10.78
CA ARG A 839 -25.53 -15.14 9.77
C ARG A 839 -24.15 -14.59 10.11
N VAL A 840 -23.42 -14.17 9.08
CA VAL A 840 -22.10 -13.55 9.17
C VAL A 840 -22.01 -12.30 8.28
N LEU A 841 -21.58 -11.19 8.86
CA LEU A 841 -21.28 -9.93 8.16
C LEU A 841 -19.84 -9.96 7.65
N HIS A 842 -19.65 -9.59 6.39
CA HIS A 842 -18.36 -9.46 5.71
C HIS A 842 -18.14 -8.00 5.31
N ILE A 843 -16.87 -7.59 5.30
CA ILE A 843 -16.40 -6.43 4.54
C ILE A 843 -15.43 -6.91 3.46
N ALA A 844 -15.10 -6.03 2.53
CA ALA A 844 -14.15 -6.34 1.47
C ALA A 844 -13.59 -5.08 0.82
N SER A 845 -12.35 -5.19 0.34
CA SER A 845 -11.80 -4.30 -0.68
C SER A 845 -12.12 -4.88 -2.07
N GLY A 846 -12.13 -4.05 -3.11
CA GLY A 846 -12.20 -4.51 -4.51
C GLY A 846 -11.17 -3.81 -5.38
N ARG A 847 -11.21 -4.07 -6.69
CA ARG A 847 -10.38 -3.38 -7.70
C ARG A 847 -10.24 -1.87 -7.42
N PRO A 848 -9.05 -1.28 -7.62
CA PRO A 848 -8.85 0.16 -7.62
C PRO A 848 -9.80 0.90 -8.55
N GLN A 849 -10.23 2.09 -8.14
CA GLN A 849 -11.02 3.01 -8.96
C GLN A 849 -10.17 4.22 -9.37
N ARG A 850 -10.11 4.54 -10.67
CA ARG A 850 -9.48 5.77 -11.15
C ARG A 850 -10.29 7.00 -10.74
N ILE A 851 -9.64 7.96 -10.09
CA ILE A 851 -10.22 9.26 -9.72
C ILE A 851 -9.52 10.38 -10.48
N HIS A 852 -10.30 11.36 -10.93
CA HIS A 852 -9.83 12.60 -11.56
C HIS A 852 -10.21 13.76 -10.63
N VAL A 853 -9.24 14.59 -10.25
CA VAL A 853 -9.41 15.68 -9.25
C VAL A 853 -9.05 17.01 -9.89
N PHE A 854 -9.90 18.03 -9.76
CA PHE A 854 -9.51 19.39 -10.15
C PHE A 854 -8.74 20.05 -9.00
N VAL A 855 -7.49 20.43 -9.29
CA VAL A 855 -6.56 21.08 -8.36
C VAL A 855 -6.30 22.49 -8.84
N ASN A 856 -6.23 23.45 -7.93
CA ASN A 856 -5.87 24.82 -8.24
C ASN A 856 -5.00 25.43 -7.12
N ASP A 857 -3.70 25.56 -7.38
CA ASP A 857 -2.70 26.08 -6.43
C ASP A 857 -1.77 27.11 -7.09
N ALA A 858 -0.96 27.79 -6.27
CA ALA A 858 -0.10 28.90 -6.70
C ALA A 858 1.10 28.50 -7.59
N SER A 859 1.60 27.25 -7.49
CA SER A 859 2.76 26.77 -8.26
C SER A 859 2.36 26.05 -9.55
N GLY A 860 1.31 25.22 -9.49
CA GLY A 860 0.85 24.38 -10.59
C GLY A 860 -0.32 24.96 -11.40
N GLY A 861 -1.09 25.89 -10.84
CA GLY A 861 -2.26 26.48 -11.49
C GLY A 861 -3.47 25.54 -11.61
N PRO A 862 -4.55 25.97 -12.28
CA PRO A 862 -5.78 25.19 -12.42
C PRO A 862 -5.63 24.06 -13.42
N ARG A 863 -5.81 22.82 -12.97
CA ARG A 863 -5.59 21.58 -13.74
C ARG A 863 -6.45 20.42 -13.25
N VAL A 864 -6.51 19.34 -14.02
CA VAL A 864 -7.08 18.07 -13.57
C VAL A 864 -5.95 17.06 -13.41
N THR A 865 -5.83 16.47 -12.22
CA THR A 865 -4.90 15.40 -11.88
C THR A 865 -5.62 14.05 -11.85
N ARG A 866 -4.88 12.93 -11.93
CA ARG A 866 -5.42 11.57 -11.86
C ARG A 866 -4.74 10.76 -10.75
N GLY A 867 -5.52 10.11 -9.90
CA GLY A 867 -5.05 9.10 -8.95
C GLY A 867 -5.91 7.85 -8.96
N PHE A 868 -5.68 6.97 -7.97
CA PHE A 868 -6.44 5.74 -7.78
C PHE A 868 -6.82 5.58 -6.30
N ILE A 869 -8.05 5.15 -6.05
CA ILE A 869 -8.64 4.99 -4.71
C ILE A 869 -9.20 3.58 -4.53
N PHE A 870 -9.39 3.17 -3.28
CA PHE A 870 -10.01 1.89 -2.97
C PHE A 870 -11.51 1.82 -3.32
N SER A 871 -12.01 0.61 -3.61
CA SER A 871 -13.44 0.30 -3.56
C SER A 871 -13.79 -0.53 -2.31
N TYR A 872 -14.96 -0.27 -1.71
CA TYR A 872 -15.41 -0.86 -0.44
C TYR A 872 -16.79 -1.52 -0.56
N TYR A 873 -16.96 -2.63 0.15
CA TYR A 873 -18.14 -3.49 0.14
C TYR A 873 -18.44 -4.01 1.55
N GLU A 874 -19.72 -4.20 1.86
CA GLU A 874 -20.21 -4.60 3.19
C GLU A 874 -21.52 -5.39 3.01
N PHE A 875 -21.55 -6.68 3.40
CA PHE A 875 -22.66 -7.59 3.07
C PHE A 875 -22.77 -8.79 4.02
N VAL A 876 -23.93 -9.45 4.05
CA VAL A 876 -24.22 -10.58 4.95
C VAL A 876 -24.38 -11.89 4.17
N ARG A 877 -23.79 -12.98 4.66
CA ARG A 877 -24.03 -14.39 4.24
C ARG A 877 -24.65 -15.18 5.40
N SER A 878 -25.25 -16.34 5.11
CA SER A 878 -25.57 -17.33 6.15
C SER A 878 -24.32 -18.13 6.54
N LEU A 879 -24.28 -18.65 7.77
CA LEU A 879 -23.22 -19.55 8.23
C LEU A 879 -23.24 -20.88 7.47
N GLU A 880 -24.43 -21.40 7.14
CA GLU A 880 -24.60 -22.56 6.24
C GLU A 880 -23.98 -22.33 4.85
N GLY A 881 -24.00 -21.08 4.37
CA GLY A 881 -23.36 -20.67 3.13
C GLY A 881 -21.85 -20.47 3.24
N GLY A 882 -21.25 -20.66 4.42
CA GLY A 882 -19.83 -20.51 4.69
C GLY A 882 -19.34 -19.06 4.79
N ARG A 883 -18.29 -18.86 5.59
CA ARG A 883 -17.45 -17.64 5.60
C ARG A 883 -16.71 -17.57 4.25
N MET A 884 -16.74 -16.42 3.60
CA MET A 884 -16.18 -16.23 2.25
C MET A 884 -14.64 -16.23 2.28
N THR A 885 -13.99 -16.55 1.16
CA THR A 885 -12.53 -16.53 0.99
C THR A 885 -12.14 -15.68 -0.22
N ASP A 886 -10.89 -15.23 -0.28
CA ASP A 886 -10.43 -14.31 -1.33
C ASP A 886 -10.59 -14.89 -2.74
N GLU A 887 -10.49 -16.21 -2.91
CA GLU A 887 -10.72 -16.87 -4.20
C GLU A 887 -12.21 -16.80 -4.60
N GLU A 888 -13.14 -16.98 -3.65
CA GLU A 888 -14.58 -16.80 -3.88
C GLU A 888 -14.92 -15.34 -4.28
N TRP A 889 -14.12 -14.36 -3.81
CA TRP A 889 -14.37 -12.93 -4.01
C TRP A 889 -13.64 -12.34 -5.21
N LYS A 890 -12.37 -12.70 -5.47
CA LYS A 890 -11.66 -12.38 -6.70
C LYS A 890 -12.43 -12.92 -7.91
N ALA A 891 -13.04 -14.11 -7.80
CA ALA A 891 -13.97 -14.66 -8.81
C ALA A 891 -15.31 -13.89 -8.99
N LEU A 892 -15.64 -12.92 -8.11
CA LEU A 892 -16.78 -11.99 -8.26
C LEU A 892 -16.32 -10.59 -8.68
N VAL A 893 -15.21 -10.09 -8.14
CA VAL A 893 -14.66 -8.75 -8.43
C VAL A 893 -14.04 -8.66 -9.82
N TYR A 894 -13.38 -9.73 -10.28
CA TYR A 894 -12.62 -9.70 -11.53
C TYR A 894 -13.46 -10.09 -12.76
N ASP A 895 -14.54 -10.85 -12.56
CA ASP A 895 -15.54 -11.18 -13.60
C ASP A 895 -16.43 -9.97 -13.94
N GLN A 896 -16.21 -9.41 -15.13
CA GLN A 896 -16.97 -8.25 -15.62
C GLN A 896 -18.46 -8.57 -15.87
N ALA A 897 -18.82 -9.82 -16.17
CA ALA A 897 -20.21 -10.25 -16.34
C ALA A 897 -20.99 -10.24 -15.02
N ARG A 898 -20.30 -10.42 -13.89
CA ARG A 898 -20.87 -10.37 -12.53
C ARG A 898 -20.82 -8.98 -11.89
N SER A 899 -20.40 -7.94 -12.61
CA SER A 899 -20.40 -6.54 -12.12
C SER A 899 -21.77 -6.06 -11.59
N GLY A 900 -22.89 -6.55 -12.13
CA GLY A 900 -24.25 -6.29 -11.63
C GLY A 900 -24.66 -7.07 -10.37
N GLU A 901 -23.90 -8.11 -10.02
CA GLU A 901 -23.96 -8.82 -8.73
C GLU A 901 -23.11 -8.06 -7.71
N LEU A 902 -21.85 -7.76 -8.04
CA LEU A 902 -20.89 -7.01 -7.23
C LEU A 902 -21.47 -5.67 -6.73
N LYS A 903 -22.18 -4.91 -7.58
CA LYS A 903 -22.83 -3.64 -7.19
C LYS A 903 -23.87 -3.78 -6.06
N LYS A 904 -24.37 -4.99 -5.74
CA LYS A 904 -25.27 -5.25 -4.60
C LYS A 904 -24.54 -5.34 -3.25
N HIS A 905 -23.23 -5.54 -3.28
CA HIS A 905 -22.38 -5.65 -2.08
C HIS A 905 -21.79 -4.30 -1.65
N HIS A 906 -21.95 -3.24 -2.46
CA HIS A 906 -21.67 -1.88 -2.00
C HIS A 906 -22.70 -1.48 -0.93
N PRO A 907 -22.29 -0.85 0.18
CA PRO A 907 -23.23 -0.29 1.15
C PRO A 907 -24.02 0.86 0.51
N ALA A 908 -25.27 1.06 0.95
CA ALA A 908 -26.21 2.00 0.31
C ALA A 908 -25.75 3.48 0.27
N TRP A 909 -24.71 3.86 1.02
CA TRP A 909 -24.09 5.19 0.97
C TRP A 909 -23.05 5.35 -0.14
N TYR A 910 -22.54 4.26 -0.74
CA TYR A 910 -21.47 4.29 -1.71
C TYR A 910 -21.84 5.06 -2.99
N GLU A 911 -23.11 5.06 -3.37
CA GLU A 911 -23.61 5.90 -4.49
C GLU A 911 -23.57 7.41 -4.18
N GLU A 912 -23.49 7.84 -2.91
CA GLU A 912 -23.27 9.25 -2.56
C GLU A 912 -21.83 9.72 -2.84
N LEU A 913 -20.86 8.79 -2.96
CA LEU A 913 -19.52 9.09 -3.49
C LEU A 913 -19.56 9.37 -5.00
N ARG A 914 -20.50 8.75 -5.73
CA ARG A 914 -20.62 8.83 -7.19
C ARG A 914 -21.44 10.03 -7.68
N LYS A 915 -22.52 10.40 -6.98
CA LYS A 915 -23.42 11.56 -7.27
C LYS A 915 -22.71 12.93 -7.28
#